data_AF-A0A101J749-F1
#
_entry.id   AF-A0A101J749-F1
#
_cell.length_a   1.000
_cell.length_b   1.000
_cell.length_c   1.000
_cell.angle_alpha   90.00
_cell.angle_beta   90.00
_cell.angle_gamma   90.00
#
_symmetry.space_group_name_H-M   'P 1'
#
loop_
_entity.id
_entity.type
_entity.pdbx_description
1 polymer ?
#
loop_
_entity_poly.entity_id
_entity_poly.type
_entity_poly.pdbx_seq_one_letter_code
_entity_poly.pdbx_strand_id
1 'polypeptide(L)'
;MGQHQEDSAETGPQPDGRGLSRRQVLRGAAAIGPGIVLSSGLLDGLVATAADAAALPVAAPVPPPITSWDRTVQRMSYDKTAGYQSLIEGDGEPHLLQTPMRRTPGHVTLPITAFVQFTDLHIVDDQSPARVEFLDRYANSGAPHFGTYPFDSAYRPHEFLSTHLTHAMVKAIRGMTSGPRTRTPLGFTIVTGDMTDNCQYNETRWYIDLLDGGQMIRPDSGAIGVDESVGSNLAGGNPSGFHDPEFWAPATTVPDKYKQLGFPGIPGVLAAARAPYTSIGLGMPWYAAYGNHDGEVQGNVPLDPDFFSTENLQQIWTGDPRDVAVGGEKIVDTAATLPALYDDFGFTDKLAIARNLIRVNVTPDDDRRLLGQRAFVQEHFTTTGTPAGHGFTAGRGEAHYSIPSADSDLVQFITLNTVNVNGGASGSITEAQMDWLETQLRANSSTYLVPTVPPPSITMPKGGTRPGDDLIIPGRGLTDGASSTIVSQPGVQNKLFVIFCHHTLDTMDNADQPPRGRPDLVGTVQWTGDALRRLLLAYPNVIALVTGHTHRNDIKPYPRLGQALNGGFWEIGTASHIDWPIQSRIIEIAASPEAQQAGEFGGAAGPATISIFTTMVDLDAPLAHGADLNDPIQLAALGRELATNDPHEVGAEGDNRAITRRMGRLEDRNTQLLLPAPFPLNAPIPVGSPIAAARNLDGRLELFGVDAAGNLWNTHQRTVSGDLVAWTKIGQGSGWQSVTTAGNRDGRIELFAVDSSGAVTRRSQTAPNSSTYTSPQPLDGVVATAAAATDQSGNLHLYANLSTGLIQHRWQDAPDGGSWGNPWTPLGGAVTRMAVRTGSDGCAVLVGITEDGQLVQRKMNHPNARTEEEWGPVLPLDGLFEAVELALNMDGRLALFGVDGDGRLHQRFETTPHSGSWAPWKLLPTRFQGRTLRIRHVAAEKNGAHGRMELHAVDDSGMLYRCKQSVPSSSDWGGDWGLLNFHLRPARTLTGL
;
A
#
# COMPACT_ATOMS: atom_id res chain seq x y z
N MET A 1 -5.30 66.66 -31.10
CA MET A 1 -6.63 66.42 -30.50
C MET A 1 -6.38 65.47 -29.33
N GLY A 2 -6.22 65.88 -28.07
CA GLY A 2 -6.60 67.11 -27.37
C GLY A 2 -7.68 66.76 -26.34
N GLN A 3 -7.57 67.01 -25.04
CA GLN A 3 -6.63 67.82 -24.22
C GLN A 3 -5.92 66.89 -23.17
N HIS A 4 -4.70 67.16 -22.63
CA HIS A 4 -4.26 68.26 -21.74
C HIS A 4 -5.14 68.38 -20.46
N GLN A 5 -4.64 68.44 -19.20
CA GLN A 5 -3.31 68.64 -18.58
C GLN A 5 -3.22 67.84 -17.24
N GLU A 6 -2.09 67.26 -16.81
CA GLU A 6 -0.87 67.79 -16.12
C GLU A 6 -0.98 68.06 -14.60
N ASP A 7 0.18 67.89 -13.92
CA ASP A 7 0.58 68.28 -12.55
C ASP A 7 0.02 67.54 -11.31
N SER A 8 0.82 67.26 -10.25
CA SER A 8 2.24 67.63 -9.99
C SER A 8 3.03 66.63 -9.09
N ALA A 9 4.35 66.89 -9.02
CA ALA A 9 5.48 66.29 -8.26
C ALA A 9 5.24 65.90 -6.78
N GLU A 10 6.09 65.13 -6.06
CA GLU A 10 7.44 64.52 -6.23
C GLU A 10 7.52 63.30 -5.23
N THR A 11 8.54 62.41 -5.08
CA THR A 11 9.97 62.32 -5.46
C THR A 11 10.38 60.92 -5.97
N GLY A 12 11.64 60.76 -6.39
CA GLY A 12 12.32 59.44 -6.52
C GLY A 12 12.99 58.97 -5.20
N PRO A 13 13.86 57.91 -5.20
CA PRO A 13 14.52 57.31 -6.37
C PRO A 13 14.37 55.77 -6.55
N GLN A 14 14.82 55.28 -7.72
CA GLN A 14 15.19 53.88 -8.03
C GLN A 14 16.55 53.49 -7.39
N PRO A 15 17.04 52.21 -7.37
CA PRO A 15 16.86 51.19 -8.41
C PRO A 15 16.72 49.68 -7.99
N ASP A 16 16.52 48.84 -9.01
CA ASP A 16 17.01 47.47 -9.21
C ASP A 16 16.98 46.40 -8.09
N GLY A 17 15.89 45.63 -8.10
CA GLY A 17 15.86 44.16 -8.20
C GLY A 17 16.99 43.27 -7.63
N ARG A 18 16.60 42.39 -6.70
CA ARG A 18 17.03 40.98 -6.56
C ARG A 18 16.01 40.19 -5.74
N GLY A 19 15.87 38.89 -6.02
CA GLY A 19 14.86 38.03 -5.39
C GLY A 19 15.25 37.48 -4.02
N LEU A 20 14.25 37.19 -3.19
CA LEU A 20 14.31 36.42 -1.94
C LEU A 20 13.16 35.39 -2.01
N SER A 21 13.36 34.09 -2.19
CA SER A 21 14.21 33.08 -1.53
C SER A 21 13.57 32.46 -0.27
N ARG A 22 13.67 31.12 -0.19
CA ARG A 22 12.80 30.19 0.55
C ARG A 22 12.87 30.25 2.10
N ARG A 23 13.41 31.32 2.70
CA ARG A 23 13.94 31.32 4.10
C ARG A 23 13.25 32.23 5.14
N GLN A 24 12.17 32.94 4.81
CA GLN A 24 11.49 33.85 5.76
C GLN A 24 10.11 33.37 6.28
N VAL A 25 9.63 32.19 5.85
CA VAL A 25 8.32 31.64 6.27
C VAL A 25 8.42 30.76 7.54
N LEU A 26 9.62 30.36 7.96
CA LEU A 26 9.84 29.34 9.02
C LEU A 26 10.34 29.91 10.36
N ARG A 27 9.71 31.00 10.86
CA ARG A 27 9.88 31.47 12.26
C ARG A 27 8.57 32.04 12.80
N GLY A 28 7.91 31.32 13.73
CA GLY A 28 6.68 31.80 14.36
C GLY A 28 5.92 30.78 15.24
N ALA A 29 6.18 29.48 15.11
CA ALA A 29 5.48 28.44 15.86
C ALA A 29 6.02 28.27 17.31
N ALA A 30 5.66 29.19 18.21
CA ALA A 30 5.85 29.00 19.66
C ALA A 30 4.89 29.85 20.51
N ALA A 31 4.27 29.21 21.52
CA ALA A 31 3.60 29.78 22.69
C ALA A 31 2.40 30.75 22.48
N ILE A 32 1.20 30.26 22.83
CA ILE A 32 0.15 31.08 23.45
C ILE A 32 -0.24 30.44 24.79
N GLY A 33 -0.12 31.21 25.87
CA GLY A 33 -0.84 31.00 27.12
C GLY A 33 -1.88 32.13 27.30
N PRO A 34 -3.02 31.90 27.96
CA PRO A 34 -4.19 32.78 27.84
C PRO A 34 -4.11 34.07 28.70
N GLY A 35 -4.66 35.18 28.17
CA GLY A 35 -4.61 36.49 28.86
C GLY A 35 -5.55 37.58 28.32
N ILE A 36 -6.85 37.47 28.66
CA ILE A 36 -7.83 38.55 28.90
C ILE A 36 -8.02 39.69 27.85
N VAL A 37 -9.10 39.54 27.05
CA VAL A 37 -10.21 40.47 26.71
C VAL A 37 -10.03 42.02 26.73
N LEU A 38 -10.71 42.66 25.76
CA LEU A 38 -11.18 44.07 25.63
C LEU A 38 -10.42 44.92 24.59
N SER A 39 -11.04 45.76 23.73
CA SER A 39 -12.45 45.82 23.26
C SER A 39 -12.60 46.87 22.14
N SER A 40 -13.31 46.56 21.04
CA SER A 40 -13.82 47.57 20.10
C SER A 40 -14.92 47.03 19.18
N GLY A 41 -15.99 47.81 19.00
CA GLY A 41 -16.82 47.80 17.78
C GLY A 41 -16.52 49.07 16.95
N LEU A 42 -17.09 49.26 15.76
CA LEU A 42 -18.13 48.50 15.06
C LEU A 42 -18.11 48.89 13.57
N LEU A 43 -18.74 48.10 12.68
CA LEU A 43 -18.93 48.31 11.23
C LEU A 43 -17.65 48.14 10.39
N ASP A 44 -17.36 47.06 9.66
CA ASP A 44 -18.13 46.04 8.88
C ASP A 44 -18.16 46.32 7.36
N GLY A 45 -17.81 45.29 6.57
CA GLY A 45 -17.77 45.39 5.11
C GLY A 45 -17.09 44.20 4.40
N LEU A 46 -17.80 43.07 4.27
CA LEU A 46 -17.51 41.97 3.33
C LEU A 46 -16.21 41.17 3.52
N VAL A 47 -16.14 40.38 4.60
CA VAL A 47 -15.54 39.03 4.56
C VAL A 47 -16.58 38.06 5.12
N ALA A 48 -16.88 36.97 4.40
CA ALA A 48 -17.79 35.93 4.89
C ALA A 48 -17.09 35.09 5.97
N THR A 49 -17.55 35.17 7.21
CA THR A 49 -16.94 34.47 8.36
C THR A 49 -17.34 32.99 8.39
N ALA A 50 -16.37 32.09 8.38
CA ALA A 50 -16.56 30.68 8.73
C ALA A 50 -16.79 30.54 10.24
N ALA A 51 -17.98 30.91 10.70
CA ALA A 51 -18.32 31.02 12.12
C ALA A 51 -19.80 30.70 12.44
N ASP A 52 -20.43 29.83 11.66
CA ASP A 52 -21.61 29.08 12.12
C ASP A 52 -21.49 27.58 11.78
N ALA A 53 -20.27 27.06 12.00
CA ALA A 53 -20.03 25.63 12.09
C ALA A 53 -20.67 25.13 13.40
N ALA A 54 -21.98 24.87 13.35
CA ALA A 54 -22.67 24.08 14.36
C ALA A 54 -21.83 22.84 14.66
N ALA A 55 -21.48 22.65 15.94
CA ALA A 55 -20.40 21.74 16.32
C ALA A 55 -20.64 20.35 15.72
N LEU A 56 -19.85 20.01 14.69
CA LEU A 56 -19.91 18.70 14.05
C LEU A 56 -19.81 17.64 15.14
N PRO A 57 -20.72 16.65 15.18
CA PRO A 57 -20.68 15.64 16.22
C PRO A 57 -19.29 15.02 16.19
N VAL A 58 -18.60 15.04 17.34
CA VAL A 58 -17.25 14.46 17.47
C VAL A 58 -17.37 13.03 16.97
N ALA A 59 -16.78 12.77 15.81
CA ALA A 59 -16.99 11.51 15.10
C ALA A 59 -16.63 10.38 16.06
N ALA A 60 -17.57 9.44 16.26
CA ALA A 60 -17.29 8.26 17.06
C ALA A 60 -16.00 7.63 16.51
N PRO A 61 -15.03 7.27 17.36
CA PRO A 61 -13.71 6.86 16.91
C PRO A 61 -13.85 5.69 15.94
N VAL A 62 -13.60 5.97 14.67
CA VAL A 62 -13.74 4.99 13.59
C VAL A 62 -12.82 3.82 13.94
N PRO A 63 -13.31 2.57 13.95
CA PRO A 63 -12.45 1.41 14.18
C PRO A 63 -11.26 1.47 13.22
N PRO A 64 -10.03 1.20 13.68
CA PRO A 64 -8.87 1.19 12.78
C PRO A 64 -9.14 0.18 11.65
N PRO A 65 -9.07 0.58 10.36
CA PRO A 65 -9.43 -0.31 9.27
C PRO A 65 -8.60 -1.57 9.24
N ILE A 66 -9.24 -2.63 8.77
CA ILE A 66 -8.73 -3.99 8.81
C ILE A 66 -8.09 -4.30 7.46
N THR A 67 -6.79 -4.59 7.46
CA THR A 67 -6.10 -5.14 6.28
C THR A 67 -6.13 -6.67 6.32
N SER A 68 -5.82 -7.32 5.20
CA SER A 68 -5.65 -8.78 5.12
C SER A 68 -4.63 -9.34 6.13
N TRP A 69 -3.73 -8.49 6.63
CA TRP A 69 -2.75 -8.83 7.66
C TRP A 69 -3.37 -8.95 9.06
N ASP A 70 -4.44 -8.21 9.37
CA ASP A 70 -5.11 -8.31 10.67
C ASP A 70 -6.09 -9.50 10.72
N ARG A 71 -6.82 -9.75 9.62
CA ARG A 71 -7.68 -10.92 9.35
C ARG A 71 -7.88 -11.05 7.84
N THR A 72 -8.39 -12.17 7.34
CA THR A 72 -8.87 -12.30 5.94
C THR A 72 -10.38 -12.50 5.86
N VAL A 73 -10.98 -12.10 4.73
CA VAL A 73 -12.35 -12.52 4.35
C VAL A 73 -12.25 -13.73 3.43
N GLN A 74 -13.00 -14.80 3.72
CA GLN A 74 -12.91 -16.07 2.97
C GLN A 74 -14.31 -16.64 2.65
N ARG A 75 -14.45 -17.34 1.53
CA ARG A 75 -15.64 -18.15 1.20
C ARG A 75 -15.71 -19.37 2.13
N MET A 76 -16.89 -19.68 2.69
CA MET A 76 -17.05 -20.77 3.68
C MET A 76 -16.62 -22.15 3.15
N SER A 77 -16.84 -22.43 1.86
CA SER A 77 -16.31 -23.60 1.17
C SER A 77 -16.02 -23.28 -0.29
N TYR A 78 -14.86 -23.68 -0.79
CA TYR A 78 -14.51 -23.63 -2.21
C TYR A 78 -14.98 -24.89 -2.99
N ASP A 79 -15.66 -25.83 -2.33
CA ASP A 79 -16.35 -26.94 -2.98
C ASP A 79 -17.60 -26.43 -3.73
N LYS A 80 -17.62 -26.61 -5.05
CA LYS A 80 -18.71 -26.18 -5.93
C LYS A 80 -20.01 -26.96 -5.68
N THR A 81 -19.92 -28.17 -5.12
CA THR A 81 -21.11 -28.99 -4.78
C THR A 81 -21.86 -28.47 -3.56
N ALA A 82 -21.26 -27.54 -2.79
CA ALA A 82 -21.90 -26.91 -1.63
C ALA A 82 -22.93 -25.82 -2.00
N GLY A 83 -23.03 -25.42 -3.28
CA GLY A 83 -23.93 -24.35 -3.74
C GLY A 83 -23.51 -22.95 -3.27
N TYR A 84 -24.45 -22.00 -3.25
CA TYR A 84 -24.26 -20.64 -2.75
C TYR A 84 -23.68 -20.63 -1.30
N GLN A 85 -22.63 -19.85 -1.07
CA GLN A 85 -21.84 -19.81 0.17
C GLN A 85 -21.88 -18.44 0.85
N SER A 86 -21.93 -18.42 2.19
CA SER A 86 -21.65 -17.22 2.97
C SER A 86 -20.13 -16.98 3.12
N LEU A 87 -19.77 -15.75 3.48
CA LEU A 87 -18.40 -15.38 3.85
C LEU A 87 -18.13 -15.62 5.34
N ILE A 88 -16.87 -15.94 5.66
CA ILE A 88 -16.35 -16.13 7.02
C ILE A 88 -15.08 -15.29 7.25
N GLU A 89 -14.73 -15.11 8.52
CA GLU A 89 -13.45 -14.55 8.94
C GLU A 89 -12.38 -15.65 8.97
N GLY A 90 -11.23 -15.39 8.34
CA GLY A 90 -10.03 -16.20 8.42
C GLY A 90 -8.86 -15.46 9.08
N ASP A 91 -7.79 -16.18 9.40
CA ASP A 91 -6.58 -15.61 10.00
C ASP A 91 -5.91 -14.55 9.10
N GLY A 92 -5.15 -13.65 9.74
CA GLY A 92 -4.44 -12.55 9.08
C GLY A 92 -3.05 -12.93 8.53
N GLU A 93 -2.78 -12.53 7.29
CA GLU A 93 -1.64 -12.99 6.48
C GLU A 93 -0.33 -12.21 6.75
N PRO A 94 0.80 -12.88 7.06
CA PRO A 94 2.11 -12.24 7.17
C PRO A 94 2.59 -11.58 5.87
N HIS A 95 3.51 -10.61 5.96
CA HIS A 95 4.30 -10.23 4.79
C HIS A 95 5.33 -11.32 4.48
N LEU A 96 5.17 -12.01 3.35
CA LEU A 96 6.14 -13.00 2.87
C LEU A 96 7.33 -12.32 2.16
N LEU A 97 8.57 -12.76 2.42
CA LEU A 97 9.77 -12.13 1.87
C LEU A 97 10.11 -12.66 0.47
N GLN A 98 10.11 -11.78 -0.53
CA GLN A 98 10.43 -12.10 -1.92
C GLN A 98 11.88 -11.69 -2.26
N THR A 99 12.69 -12.69 -2.65
CA THR A 99 14.15 -12.55 -2.80
C THR A 99 14.79 -12.81 -4.19
N PRO A 100 14.06 -12.94 -5.33
CA PRO A 100 14.67 -13.36 -6.61
C PRO A 100 15.70 -12.37 -7.17
N MET A 101 15.50 -11.06 -6.96
CA MET A 101 16.45 -10.01 -7.37
C MET A 101 17.47 -9.64 -6.28
N ARG A 102 17.26 -10.05 -5.02
CA ARG A 102 18.17 -9.84 -3.90
C ARG A 102 17.94 -10.85 -2.79
N ARG A 103 18.98 -11.60 -2.43
CA ARG A 103 18.91 -12.73 -1.46
C ARG A 103 18.97 -12.31 0.00
N THR A 104 19.73 -11.28 0.33
CA THR A 104 19.93 -10.82 1.71
C THR A 104 18.78 -9.87 2.07
N PRO A 105 17.95 -10.17 3.09
CA PRO A 105 17.06 -9.18 3.67
C PRO A 105 17.88 -7.98 4.14
N GLY A 106 17.28 -6.80 4.15
CA GLY A 106 17.83 -5.65 4.87
C GLY A 106 16.86 -5.26 5.97
N HIS A 107 17.35 -4.80 7.12
CA HIS A 107 16.51 -4.10 8.09
C HIS A 107 15.83 -2.90 7.44
N VAL A 108 14.51 -2.96 7.22
CA VAL A 108 13.80 -1.88 6.54
C VAL A 108 13.33 -0.83 7.54
N THR A 109 14.08 0.26 7.63
CA THR A 109 13.88 1.28 8.66
C THR A 109 13.65 2.68 8.09
N LEU A 110 14.00 2.92 6.83
CA LEU A 110 13.91 4.24 6.19
C LEU A 110 12.64 4.34 5.31
N PRO A 111 11.49 4.84 5.80
CA PRO A 111 10.35 5.10 4.93
C PRO A 111 10.68 6.13 3.85
N ILE A 112 10.16 5.92 2.63
CA ILE A 112 10.32 6.85 1.50
C ILE A 112 8.96 7.40 1.07
N THR A 113 7.98 6.53 0.80
CA THR A 113 6.63 6.95 0.39
C THR A 113 5.63 5.79 0.57
N ALA A 114 4.34 6.10 0.71
CA ALA A 114 3.26 5.12 0.69
C ALA A 114 2.04 5.67 -0.06
N PHE A 115 1.37 4.80 -0.80
CA PHE A 115 0.19 5.14 -1.62
C PHE A 115 -0.74 3.92 -1.75
N VAL A 116 -1.94 4.15 -2.27
CA VAL A 116 -2.96 3.10 -2.49
C VAL A 116 -3.16 2.87 -3.98
N GLN A 117 -3.24 1.61 -4.40
CA GLN A 117 -3.75 1.21 -5.71
C GLN A 117 -5.21 0.78 -5.57
N PHE A 118 -6.07 1.48 -6.30
CA PHE A 118 -7.38 1.02 -6.77
C PHE A 118 -7.23 0.56 -8.22
N THR A 119 -8.09 -0.34 -8.69
CA THR A 119 -8.03 -0.81 -10.07
C THR A 119 -9.36 -1.46 -10.47
N ASP A 120 -9.70 -1.38 -11.76
CA ASP A 120 -10.79 -2.15 -12.36
C ASP A 120 -12.09 -2.01 -11.53
N LEU A 121 -12.57 -0.76 -11.42
CA LEU A 121 -13.75 -0.41 -10.63
C LEU A 121 -15.04 -0.94 -11.26
N HIS A 122 -15.11 -0.94 -12.59
CA HIS A 122 -16.31 -1.18 -13.39
C HIS A 122 -17.56 -0.59 -12.73
N ILE A 123 -17.61 0.74 -12.64
CA ILE A 123 -18.87 1.42 -12.36
C ILE A 123 -19.77 1.24 -13.57
N VAL A 124 -20.84 0.46 -13.38
CA VAL A 124 -21.75 -0.05 -14.42
C VAL A 124 -23.11 0.64 -14.35
N ASP A 125 -23.61 1.10 -15.50
CA ASP A 125 -25.05 1.34 -15.70
C ASP A 125 -25.72 0.05 -16.22
N ASP A 126 -26.31 -0.75 -15.33
CA ASP A 126 -26.94 -2.04 -15.67
C ASP A 126 -28.21 -1.90 -16.55
N GLN A 127 -28.71 -0.69 -16.68
CA GLN A 127 -29.85 -0.31 -17.52
C GLN A 127 -29.40 0.19 -18.90
N SER A 128 -28.10 0.45 -19.08
CA SER A 128 -27.55 0.99 -20.32
C SER A 128 -27.85 0.09 -21.52
N PRO A 129 -28.36 0.64 -22.65
CA PRO A 129 -28.54 -0.11 -23.90
C PRO A 129 -27.22 -0.45 -24.62
N ALA A 130 -26.07 0.11 -24.18
CA ALA A 130 -24.74 -0.23 -24.70
C ALA A 130 -24.20 -1.58 -24.18
N ARG A 131 -24.76 -2.07 -23.07
CA ARG A 131 -24.38 -3.34 -22.43
C ARG A 131 -24.76 -4.54 -23.31
N VAL A 132 -24.06 -5.65 -23.11
CA VAL A 132 -24.16 -6.87 -23.94
C VAL A 132 -24.53 -8.12 -23.15
N GLU A 133 -25.33 -8.00 -22.09
CA GLU A 133 -25.68 -9.11 -21.18
C GLU A 133 -26.25 -10.32 -21.92
N PHE A 134 -26.94 -10.10 -23.04
CA PHE A 134 -27.49 -11.16 -23.88
C PHE A 134 -26.45 -12.15 -24.42
N LEU A 135 -25.15 -11.77 -24.49
CA LEU A 135 -24.09 -12.67 -24.94
C LEU A 135 -23.71 -13.72 -23.87
N ASP A 136 -23.98 -13.45 -22.60
CA ASP A 136 -23.60 -14.30 -21.46
C ASP A 136 -24.08 -15.75 -21.60
N ARG A 137 -25.34 -15.90 -22.03
CA ARG A 137 -25.98 -17.21 -22.24
C ARG A 137 -25.17 -18.11 -23.18
N TYR A 138 -24.47 -17.55 -24.17
CA TYR A 138 -23.70 -18.34 -25.14
C TYR A 138 -22.33 -18.79 -24.63
N ALA A 139 -21.78 -18.14 -23.60
CA ALA A 139 -20.57 -18.62 -22.92
C ALA A 139 -20.87 -19.79 -21.96
N ASN A 140 -22.04 -19.76 -21.31
CA ASN A 140 -22.41 -20.65 -20.20
C ASN A 140 -23.41 -21.79 -20.53
N SER A 141 -24.05 -21.82 -21.71
CA SER A 141 -25.18 -22.72 -22.06
C SER A 141 -24.87 -24.22 -22.23
N GLY A 142 -23.97 -24.78 -21.41
CA GLY A 142 -23.68 -26.21 -21.36
C GLY A 142 -23.08 -26.75 -22.66
N ALA A 143 -23.21 -28.05 -22.91
CA ALA A 143 -22.73 -28.65 -24.15
C ALA A 143 -23.67 -28.28 -25.32
N PRO A 144 -23.16 -27.77 -26.46
CA PRO A 144 -21.76 -27.81 -26.88
C PRO A 144 -20.92 -26.53 -26.61
N HIS A 145 -21.52 -25.43 -26.14
CA HIS A 145 -20.91 -24.10 -26.14
C HIS A 145 -20.11 -23.70 -24.88
N PHE A 146 -20.09 -24.54 -23.83
CA PHE A 146 -19.52 -24.22 -22.52
C PHE A 146 -18.05 -23.75 -22.58
N GLY A 147 -17.82 -22.47 -22.33
CA GLY A 147 -16.50 -21.84 -22.41
C GLY A 147 -15.87 -21.84 -23.82
N THR A 148 -16.67 -22.03 -24.88
CA THR A 148 -16.17 -22.00 -26.27
C THR A 148 -16.22 -20.60 -26.87
N TYR A 149 -17.02 -19.69 -26.32
CA TYR A 149 -17.13 -18.28 -26.74
C TYR A 149 -16.44 -17.33 -25.74
N PRO A 150 -15.73 -16.27 -26.21
CA PRO A 150 -15.04 -15.31 -25.36
C PRO A 150 -15.99 -14.23 -24.77
N PHE A 151 -17.20 -14.63 -24.37
CA PHE A 151 -18.23 -13.76 -23.78
C PHE A 151 -18.49 -14.09 -22.29
N ASP A 152 -17.58 -14.83 -21.65
CA ASP A 152 -17.62 -15.10 -20.22
C ASP A 152 -17.66 -13.79 -19.40
N SER A 153 -18.58 -13.68 -18.44
CA SER A 153 -18.76 -12.53 -17.54
C SER A 153 -19.31 -11.25 -18.19
N ALA A 154 -20.05 -11.38 -19.30
CA ALA A 154 -20.82 -10.29 -19.92
C ALA A 154 -22.06 -9.84 -19.08
N TYR A 155 -22.42 -10.62 -18.06
CA TYR A 155 -23.34 -10.22 -17.00
C TYR A 155 -22.95 -10.90 -15.68
N ARG A 156 -22.89 -10.14 -14.58
CA ARG A 156 -22.64 -10.69 -13.25
C ARG A 156 -23.69 -10.20 -12.26
N PRO A 157 -24.14 -11.05 -11.31
CA PRO A 157 -25.34 -10.79 -10.49
C PRO A 157 -25.21 -9.60 -9.52
N HIS A 158 -24.03 -8.98 -9.41
CA HIS A 158 -23.73 -7.88 -8.48
C HIS A 158 -23.29 -6.57 -9.15
N GLU A 159 -23.29 -6.48 -10.48
CA GLU A 159 -22.78 -5.29 -11.20
C GLU A 159 -23.57 -4.01 -10.89
N PHE A 160 -24.88 -4.14 -10.62
CA PHE A 160 -25.74 -3.05 -10.16
C PHE A 160 -25.39 -2.52 -8.75
N LEU A 161 -24.42 -3.14 -8.07
CA LEU A 161 -23.88 -2.73 -6.76
C LEU A 161 -22.44 -2.19 -6.86
N SER A 162 -21.87 -2.04 -8.06
CA SER A 162 -20.51 -1.51 -8.33
C SER A 162 -20.17 -0.21 -7.57
N THR A 163 -21.11 0.74 -7.55
CA THR A 163 -20.97 2.01 -6.80
C THR A 163 -20.89 1.81 -5.28
N HIS A 164 -21.62 0.82 -4.75
CA HIS A 164 -21.64 0.46 -3.33
C HIS A 164 -20.34 -0.24 -2.91
N LEU A 165 -19.86 -1.16 -3.74
CA LEU A 165 -18.58 -1.85 -3.58
C LEU A 165 -17.42 -0.84 -3.52
N THR A 166 -17.39 0.09 -4.47
CA THR A 166 -16.42 1.20 -4.50
C THR A 166 -16.57 2.10 -3.28
N HIS A 167 -17.79 2.46 -2.87
CA HIS A 167 -18.03 3.28 -1.67
C HIS A 167 -17.51 2.61 -0.37
N ALA A 168 -17.73 1.31 -0.20
CA ALA A 168 -17.22 0.55 0.96
C ALA A 168 -15.69 0.39 0.94
N MET A 169 -15.05 0.39 -0.24
CA MET A 169 -13.60 0.42 -0.35
C MET A 169 -13.02 1.82 -0.08
N VAL A 170 -13.67 2.88 -0.56
CA VAL A 170 -13.38 4.27 -0.17
C VAL A 170 -13.49 4.43 1.34
N LYS A 171 -14.48 3.79 1.99
CA LYS A 171 -14.62 3.75 3.45
C LYS A 171 -13.47 3.04 4.16
N ALA A 172 -12.99 1.91 3.64
CA ALA A 172 -11.81 1.23 4.16
C ALA A 172 -10.57 2.14 4.12
N ILE A 173 -10.28 2.75 2.96
CA ILE A 173 -9.12 3.63 2.78
C ILE A 173 -9.24 4.94 3.55
N ARG A 174 -10.44 5.55 3.65
CA ARG A 174 -10.62 6.83 4.35
C ARG A 174 -10.34 6.74 5.85
N GLY A 175 -10.45 5.56 6.45
CA GLY A 175 -10.02 5.32 7.83
C GLY A 175 -8.50 5.09 7.99
N MET A 176 -7.76 4.88 6.91
CA MET A 176 -6.32 4.64 6.91
C MET A 176 -5.55 5.94 6.63
N THR A 177 -4.84 6.45 7.63
CA THR A 177 -4.00 7.66 7.47
C THR A 177 -2.54 7.34 7.15
N SER A 178 -2.12 6.08 7.27
CA SER A 178 -0.73 5.63 7.17
C SER A 178 -0.65 4.19 6.67
N GLY A 179 0.35 3.87 5.85
CA GLY A 179 0.64 2.49 5.44
C GLY A 179 0.91 1.57 6.65
N PRO A 180 0.42 0.32 6.64
CA PRO A 180 0.40 -0.56 7.82
C PRO A 180 1.78 -0.99 8.32
N ARG A 181 2.78 -1.10 7.45
CA ARG A 181 4.11 -1.69 7.73
C ARG A 181 5.18 -0.65 8.04
N THR A 182 5.17 0.49 7.35
CA THR A 182 6.16 1.57 7.52
C THR A 182 5.63 2.74 8.34
N ARG A 183 4.31 2.89 8.47
CA ARG A 183 3.63 4.07 9.05
C ARG A 183 3.90 5.40 8.33
N THR A 184 4.43 5.36 7.11
CA THR A 184 4.44 6.51 6.21
C THR A 184 2.99 6.96 5.96
N PRO A 185 2.67 8.27 6.01
CA PRO A 185 1.37 8.76 5.59
C PRO A 185 1.02 8.33 4.17
N LEU A 186 -0.23 7.98 3.90
CA LEU A 186 -0.68 7.67 2.53
C LEU A 186 -0.77 8.98 1.74
N GLY A 187 0.09 9.14 0.74
CA GLY A 187 0.24 10.38 -0.02
C GLY A 187 -0.86 10.60 -1.07
N PHE A 188 -1.32 9.52 -1.69
CA PHE A 188 -2.39 9.53 -2.70
C PHE A 188 -2.98 8.13 -2.94
N THR A 189 -4.09 8.08 -3.67
CA THR A 189 -4.60 6.87 -4.34
C THR A 189 -4.37 6.98 -5.86
N ILE A 190 -3.93 5.91 -6.53
CA ILE A 190 -3.94 5.78 -7.99
C ILE A 190 -5.00 4.76 -8.37
N VAL A 191 -5.82 5.07 -9.37
CA VAL A 191 -6.74 4.12 -9.99
C VAL A 191 -6.13 3.67 -11.32
N THR A 192 -5.75 2.40 -11.45
CA THR A 192 -5.03 1.87 -12.64
C THR A 192 -5.96 1.49 -13.81
N GLY A 193 -6.92 2.37 -14.14
CA GLY A 193 -7.86 2.21 -15.25
C GLY A 193 -9.07 1.32 -14.96
N ASP A 194 -9.96 1.26 -15.95
CA ASP A 194 -11.27 0.60 -15.96
C ASP A 194 -12.15 1.06 -14.79
N MET A 195 -12.31 2.38 -14.71
CA MET A 195 -13.21 3.01 -13.76
C MET A 195 -14.67 2.87 -14.17
N THR A 196 -14.94 2.94 -15.47
CA THR A 196 -16.26 2.70 -16.09
C THR A 196 -16.34 1.32 -16.72
N ASP A 197 -17.52 0.93 -17.23
CA ASP A 197 -17.71 -0.33 -17.96
C ASP A 197 -17.96 -0.12 -19.47
N ASN A 198 -18.56 1.03 -19.81
CA ASN A 198 -19.03 1.35 -21.16
C ASN A 198 -18.49 2.69 -21.66
N CYS A 199 -17.48 3.27 -21.01
CA CYS A 199 -16.98 4.64 -21.21
C CYS A 199 -18.10 5.72 -21.21
N GLN A 200 -19.18 5.50 -20.45
CA GLN A 200 -20.35 6.39 -20.42
C GLN A 200 -20.15 7.57 -19.47
N TYR A 201 -20.82 8.69 -19.75
CA TYR A 201 -20.74 9.89 -18.92
C TYR A 201 -21.29 9.68 -17.51
N ASN A 202 -22.46 9.05 -17.36
CA ASN A 202 -23.04 8.75 -16.04
C ASN A 202 -22.11 7.88 -15.19
N GLU A 203 -21.61 6.76 -15.73
CA GLU A 203 -20.57 5.93 -15.10
C GLU A 203 -19.34 6.76 -14.70
N THR A 204 -18.87 7.63 -15.61
CA THR A 204 -17.72 8.55 -15.38
C THR A 204 -18.00 9.56 -14.26
N ARG A 205 -19.25 10.02 -14.07
CA ARG A 205 -19.62 10.92 -12.96
C ARG A 205 -19.70 10.19 -11.64
N TRP A 206 -20.39 9.06 -11.62
CA TRP A 206 -20.57 8.28 -10.40
C TRP A 206 -19.23 7.91 -9.75
N TYR A 207 -18.20 7.50 -10.51
CA TYR A 207 -16.91 7.17 -9.89
C TYR A 207 -16.13 8.40 -9.38
N ILE A 208 -16.10 9.54 -10.11
CA ILE A 208 -15.42 10.74 -9.61
C ILE A 208 -16.11 11.28 -8.36
N ASP A 209 -17.45 11.35 -8.36
CA ASP A 209 -18.23 11.76 -7.19
C ASP A 209 -18.05 10.79 -6.01
N LEU A 210 -17.86 9.48 -6.28
CA LEU A 210 -17.54 8.47 -5.27
C LEU A 210 -16.18 8.72 -4.60
N LEU A 211 -15.15 9.03 -5.39
CA LEU A 211 -13.77 9.23 -4.91
C LEU A 211 -13.55 10.62 -4.29
N ASP A 212 -14.19 11.66 -4.82
CA ASP A 212 -14.17 13.03 -4.27
C ASP A 212 -14.96 13.11 -2.95
N GLY A 213 -16.18 12.56 -2.95
CA GLY A 213 -17.10 12.61 -1.82
C GLY A 213 -17.88 13.92 -1.70
N GLY A 214 -18.84 13.93 -0.77
CA GLY A 214 -19.74 15.07 -0.51
C GLY A 214 -20.85 15.25 -1.54
N GLN A 215 -20.68 14.75 -2.76
CA GLN A 215 -21.72 14.73 -3.80
C GLN A 215 -22.72 13.57 -3.60
N MET A 216 -23.91 13.75 -4.16
CA MET A 216 -24.98 12.73 -4.16
C MET A 216 -24.81 11.79 -5.36
N ILE A 217 -24.43 10.55 -5.09
CA ILE A 217 -24.44 9.46 -6.07
C ILE A 217 -25.89 9.05 -6.29
N ARG A 218 -26.29 8.90 -7.56
CA ARG A 218 -27.55 8.28 -7.96
C ARG A 218 -27.24 7.25 -9.06
N PRO A 219 -27.03 5.97 -8.73
CA PRO A 219 -26.79 4.91 -9.71
C PRO A 219 -28.14 4.49 -10.33
N ASP A 220 -28.74 5.39 -11.10
CA ASP A 220 -30.02 5.23 -11.78
C ASP A 220 -30.02 6.10 -13.04
N SER A 221 -30.67 5.62 -14.11
CA SER A 221 -30.54 6.13 -15.49
C SER A 221 -31.83 5.93 -16.27
N GLY A 222 -32.04 6.66 -17.36
CA GLY A 222 -33.28 6.61 -18.12
C GLY A 222 -34.47 7.17 -17.31
N ALA A 223 -35.54 6.41 -17.18
CA ALA A 223 -36.71 6.81 -16.40
C ALA A 223 -36.49 6.61 -14.89
N ILE A 224 -35.80 7.56 -14.23
CA ILE A 224 -35.49 7.53 -12.79
C ILE A 224 -36.62 6.95 -11.92
N GLY A 225 -36.31 5.86 -11.20
CA GLY A 225 -37.26 5.08 -10.39
C GLY A 225 -38.04 3.99 -11.14
N VAL A 226 -37.80 3.81 -12.44
CA VAL A 226 -38.22 2.66 -13.25
C VAL A 226 -36.97 1.84 -13.53
N ASP A 227 -37.03 0.54 -13.25
CA ASP A 227 -35.91 -0.36 -13.51
C ASP A 227 -35.96 -0.88 -14.96
N GLU A 228 -34.88 -0.65 -15.71
CA GLU A 228 -34.70 -1.07 -17.11
C GLU A 228 -33.50 -2.05 -17.27
N SER A 229 -33.13 -2.77 -16.20
CA SER A 229 -32.11 -3.83 -16.22
C SER A 229 -32.67 -5.20 -16.66
N VAL A 230 -31.77 -6.13 -17.01
CA VAL A 230 -32.14 -7.53 -17.27
C VAL A 230 -32.72 -8.26 -16.03
N GLY A 231 -32.49 -7.74 -14.82
CA GLY A 231 -32.94 -8.33 -13.56
C GLY A 231 -34.37 -7.95 -13.12
N SER A 232 -35.03 -7.01 -13.79
CA SER A 232 -36.33 -6.45 -13.39
C SER A 232 -37.51 -6.76 -14.31
N ASN A 233 -37.25 -7.48 -15.42
CA ASN A 233 -38.17 -7.78 -16.54
C ASN A 233 -38.29 -6.67 -17.60
N LEU A 234 -37.17 -6.35 -18.27
CA LEU A 234 -37.17 -5.67 -19.56
C LEU A 234 -38.21 -6.24 -20.54
N ALA A 235 -38.85 -5.36 -21.32
CA ALA A 235 -40.08 -5.62 -22.08
C ALA A 235 -39.93 -6.49 -23.35
N GLY A 236 -39.01 -7.45 -23.36
CA GLY A 236 -38.80 -8.43 -24.44
C GLY A 236 -39.29 -9.84 -24.13
N GLY A 237 -39.30 -10.25 -22.86
CA GLY A 237 -39.75 -11.57 -22.44
C GLY A 237 -41.27 -11.75 -22.59
N ASN A 238 -42.06 -10.78 -22.11
CA ASN A 238 -43.51 -10.74 -22.31
C ASN A 238 -44.11 -9.37 -21.93
N PRO A 239 -45.05 -8.80 -22.72
CA PRO A 239 -45.94 -7.72 -22.30
C PRO A 239 -46.77 -7.98 -21.02
N SER A 240 -46.72 -9.19 -20.44
CA SER A 240 -47.32 -9.55 -19.15
C SER A 240 -46.39 -9.42 -17.92
N GLY A 241 -45.14 -8.99 -18.08
CA GLY A 241 -44.14 -8.97 -16.99
C GLY A 241 -43.56 -10.36 -16.71
N PHE A 242 -42.86 -10.93 -17.70
CA PHE A 242 -42.19 -12.24 -17.59
C PHE A 242 -40.66 -12.07 -17.50
N HIS A 243 -40.03 -12.94 -16.73
CA HIS A 243 -38.59 -12.96 -16.49
C HIS A 243 -37.86 -13.87 -17.48
N ASP A 244 -36.72 -13.43 -18.00
CA ASP A 244 -35.80 -14.29 -18.74
C ASP A 244 -34.95 -15.11 -17.74
N PRO A 245 -35.14 -16.44 -17.64
CA PRO A 245 -34.48 -17.28 -16.64
C PRO A 245 -32.95 -17.39 -16.82
N GLU A 246 -32.37 -16.85 -17.90
CA GLU A 246 -30.92 -16.75 -18.06
C GLU A 246 -30.27 -15.67 -17.19
N PHE A 247 -31.04 -14.76 -16.59
CA PHE A 247 -30.52 -13.72 -15.68
C PHE A 247 -31.01 -13.94 -14.25
N TRP A 248 -30.40 -13.27 -13.27
CA TRP A 248 -30.94 -13.28 -11.91
C TRP A 248 -32.06 -12.25 -11.81
N ALA A 249 -33.27 -12.64 -11.37
CA ALA A 249 -34.30 -11.68 -10.95
C ALA A 249 -34.27 -11.51 -9.42
N PRO A 250 -33.38 -10.67 -8.85
CA PRO A 250 -33.20 -10.58 -7.41
C PRO A 250 -34.46 -10.14 -6.66
N ALA A 251 -35.28 -9.26 -7.24
CA ALA A 251 -36.47 -8.74 -6.58
C ALA A 251 -37.64 -9.76 -6.49
N THR A 252 -37.49 -10.99 -7.00
CA THR A 252 -38.60 -11.96 -7.10
C THR A 252 -38.21 -13.38 -6.66
N THR A 253 -39.22 -14.24 -6.46
CA THR A 253 -39.06 -15.69 -6.26
C THR A 253 -39.34 -16.50 -7.54
N VAL A 254 -39.34 -15.88 -8.72
CA VAL A 254 -39.49 -16.59 -10.01
C VAL A 254 -38.22 -17.42 -10.25
N PRO A 255 -38.31 -18.72 -10.60
CA PRO A 255 -37.12 -19.55 -10.86
C PRO A 255 -36.29 -19.05 -12.04
N ASP A 256 -34.96 -19.06 -11.87
CA ASP A 256 -33.95 -18.68 -12.87
C ASP A 256 -32.67 -19.52 -12.71
N LYS A 257 -31.63 -19.30 -13.53
CA LYS A 257 -30.37 -20.08 -13.49
C LYS A 257 -29.60 -19.88 -12.17
N TYR A 258 -29.69 -18.70 -11.55
CA TYR A 258 -28.97 -18.37 -10.32
C TYR A 258 -29.66 -18.96 -9.07
N LYS A 259 -30.99 -18.94 -9.01
CA LYS A 259 -31.78 -19.55 -7.93
C LYS A 259 -31.65 -21.07 -7.88
N GLN A 260 -31.36 -21.72 -9.03
CA GLN A 260 -30.98 -23.15 -9.07
C GLN A 260 -29.62 -23.42 -8.41
N LEU A 261 -28.71 -22.44 -8.38
CA LEU A 261 -27.43 -22.49 -7.67
C LEU A 261 -27.54 -22.04 -6.20
N GLY A 262 -28.71 -21.56 -5.77
CA GLY A 262 -29.01 -21.13 -4.41
C GLY A 262 -29.01 -19.62 -4.16
N PHE A 263 -28.90 -18.79 -5.21
CA PHE A 263 -28.99 -17.33 -5.05
C PHE A 263 -30.35 -16.91 -4.44
N PRO A 264 -30.35 -15.93 -3.53
CA PRO A 264 -31.56 -15.51 -2.82
C PRO A 264 -32.55 -14.76 -3.72
N GLY A 265 -33.79 -14.64 -3.24
CA GLY A 265 -34.73 -13.60 -3.67
C GLY A 265 -34.81 -12.52 -2.59
N ILE A 266 -34.50 -11.28 -2.94
CA ILE A 266 -34.40 -10.11 -2.06
C ILE A 266 -35.35 -9.00 -2.59
N PRO A 267 -36.66 -9.04 -2.25
CA PRO A 267 -37.62 -8.06 -2.73
C PRO A 267 -37.21 -6.61 -2.41
N GLY A 268 -37.23 -5.75 -3.43
CA GLY A 268 -36.90 -4.32 -3.31
C GLY A 268 -35.41 -3.96 -3.48
N VAL A 269 -34.48 -4.93 -3.54
CA VAL A 269 -33.03 -4.63 -3.62
C VAL A 269 -32.64 -3.78 -4.83
N LEU A 270 -33.31 -3.94 -5.97
CA LEU A 270 -33.04 -3.16 -7.17
C LEU A 270 -33.39 -1.67 -7.03
N ALA A 271 -34.50 -1.38 -6.33
CA ALA A 271 -34.92 -0.01 -6.01
C ALA A 271 -34.08 0.60 -4.87
N ALA A 272 -33.58 -0.24 -3.96
CA ALA A 272 -32.63 0.16 -2.93
C ALA A 272 -31.25 0.50 -3.53
N ALA A 273 -30.75 -0.30 -4.47
CA ALA A 273 -29.51 -0.02 -5.18
C ALA A 273 -29.57 1.30 -5.96
N ARG A 274 -30.70 1.58 -6.63
CA ARG A 274 -30.95 2.86 -7.34
C ARG A 274 -31.20 4.06 -6.41
N ALA A 275 -31.29 3.85 -5.09
CA ALA A 275 -31.57 4.93 -4.15
C ALA A 275 -30.35 5.88 -4.03
N PRO A 276 -30.55 7.21 -4.03
CA PRO A 276 -29.45 8.16 -3.96
C PRO A 276 -28.83 8.22 -2.56
N TYR A 277 -27.49 8.21 -2.50
CA TYR A 277 -26.70 8.34 -1.27
C TYR A 277 -25.53 9.31 -1.46
N THR A 278 -24.81 9.65 -0.39
CA THR A 278 -23.68 10.59 -0.44
C THR A 278 -22.38 9.84 -0.16
N SER A 279 -21.39 9.95 -1.05
CA SER A 279 -20.08 9.32 -0.79
C SER A 279 -19.27 10.12 0.23
N ILE A 280 -18.46 9.44 1.04
CA ILE A 280 -17.57 10.11 2.00
C ILE A 280 -16.28 10.65 1.36
N GLY A 281 -15.89 10.10 0.20
CA GLY A 281 -14.66 10.41 -0.53
C GLY A 281 -13.39 9.86 0.10
N LEU A 282 -12.33 9.75 -0.70
CA LEU A 282 -11.01 9.29 -0.28
C LEU A 282 -10.33 10.27 0.69
N GLY A 283 -10.65 11.56 0.63
CA GLY A 283 -10.12 12.59 1.53
C GLY A 283 -8.62 12.86 1.42
N MET A 284 -7.99 12.33 0.37
CA MET A 284 -6.59 12.50 -0.03
C MET A 284 -6.53 12.75 -1.54
N PRO A 285 -5.39 13.21 -2.09
CA PRO A 285 -5.23 13.32 -3.54
C PRO A 285 -5.44 11.98 -4.23
N TRP A 286 -6.06 11.98 -5.40
CA TRP A 286 -6.21 10.78 -6.22
C TRP A 286 -5.92 11.02 -7.70
N TYR A 287 -5.44 9.97 -8.38
CA TYR A 287 -4.93 9.99 -9.75
C TYR A 287 -5.56 8.88 -10.61
N ALA A 288 -5.59 9.07 -11.92
CA ALA A 288 -6.22 8.15 -12.89
C ALA A 288 -5.23 7.66 -13.96
N ALA A 289 -5.14 6.36 -14.22
CA ALA A 289 -4.64 5.80 -15.47
C ALA A 289 -5.83 5.47 -16.40
N TYR A 290 -5.62 5.39 -17.70
CA TYR A 290 -6.68 5.11 -18.67
C TYR A 290 -6.69 3.62 -19.03
N GLY A 291 -7.81 2.93 -18.78
CA GLY A 291 -8.06 1.54 -19.15
C GLY A 291 -8.96 1.41 -20.38
N ASN A 292 -9.11 0.19 -20.92
CA ASN A 292 -9.87 -0.03 -22.15
C ASN A 292 -11.38 0.21 -21.97
N HIS A 293 -11.99 -0.14 -20.83
CA HIS A 293 -13.39 0.19 -20.53
C HIS A 293 -13.62 1.70 -20.28
N ASP A 294 -12.56 2.50 -20.11
CA ASP A 294 -12.63 3.97 -20.03
C ASP A 294 -12.65 4.65 -21.42
N GLY A 295 -12.35 3.91 -22.49
CA GLY A 295 -12.24 4.44 -23.86
C GLY A 295 -12.95 3.65 -24.96
N GLU A 296 -13.49 2.48 -24.62
CA GLU A 296 -14.13 1.55 -25.55
C GLU A 296 -15.41 0.99 -24.90
N VAL A 297 -16.46 0.79 -25.70
CA VAL A 297 -17.69 0.16 -25.20
C VAL A 297 -17.39 -1.29 -24.82
N GLN A 298 -17.76 -1.70 -23.61
CA GLN A 298 -17.43 -3.00 -23.03
C GLN A 298 -15.92 -3.31 -23.11
N GLY A 299 -15.06 -2.29 -23.09
CA GLY A 299 -13.60 -2.44 -23.17
C GLY A 299 -13.06 -3.08 -24.45
N ASN A 300 -13.88 -3.17 -25.51
CA ASN A 300 -13.56 -3.95 -26.72
C ASN A 300 -13.92 -3.25 -28.04
N VAL A 301 -14.70 -2.17 -28.01
CA VAL A 301 -15.24 -1.51 -29.20
C VAL A 301 -14.87 -0.02 -29.19
N PRO A 302 -13.96 0.43 -30.06
CA PRO A 302 -13.49 1.82 -30.05
C PRO A 302 -14.58 2.78 -30.54
N LEU A 303 -14.66 3.97 -29.92
CA LEU A 303 -15.64 5.02 -30.23
C LEU A 303 -15.40 5.75 -31.58
N ASP A 304 -14.69 5.12 -32.50
CA ASP A 304 -14.18 5.76 -33.71
C ASP A 304 -15.20 5.65 -34.87
N PRO A 305 -15.74 6.76 -35.41
CA PRO A 305 -16.63 6.71 -36.57
C PRO A 305 -16.00 6.02 -37.79
N ASP A 306 -14.67 5.98 -37.91
CA ASP A 306 -14.00 5.29 -39.02
C ASP A 306 -13.89 3.77 -38.82
N PHE A 307 -13.96 3.26 -37.59
CA PHE A 307 -14.13 1.82 -37.35
C PHE A 307 -15.49 1.36 -37.93
N PHE A 308 -16.53 2.16 -37.69
CA PHE A 308 -17.88 2.01 -38.24
C PHE A 308 -18.04 2.51 -39.69
N SER A 309 -17.02 3.10 -40.32
CA SER A 309 -17.07 3.48 -41.74
C SER A 309 -16.67 2.35 -42.69
N THR A 310 -16.04 1.28 -42.18
CA THR A 310 -15.57 0.17 -43.01
C THR A 310 -16.70 -0.74 -43.51
N GLU A 311 -16.77 -0.95 -44.83
CA GLU A 311 -17.83 -1.72 -45.52
C GLU A 311 -18.01 -3.16 -44.99
N ASN A 312 -17.00 -3.73 -44.30
CA ASN A 312 -17.05 -5.08 -43.74
C ASN A 312 -17.61 -5.13 -42.29
N LEU A 313 -17.51 -4.04 -41.51
CA LEU A 313 -18.01 -4.00 -40.12
C LEU A 313 -19.40 -3.34 -40.01
N GLN A 314 -19.77 -2.46 -40.95
CA GLN A 314 -21.15 -1.98 -41.13
C GLN A 314 -22.16 -3.12 -41.38
N GLN A 315 -21.68 -4.30 -41.75
CA GLN A 315 -22.51 -5.50 -41.94
C GLN A 315 -22.65 -6.34 -40.67
N ILE A 316 -21.86 -6.08 -39.63
CA ILE A 316 -21.82 -6.84 -38.37
C ILE A 316 -22.36 -6.01 -37.19
N TRP A 317 -22.14 -4.69 -37.18
CA TRP A 317 -22.72 -3.81 -36.17
C TRP A 317 -23.92 -3.03 -36.74
N THR A 318 -25.10 -3.13 -36.10
CA THR A 318 -26.33 -2.44 -36.54
C THR A 318 -26.60 -1.16 -35.75
N GLY A 319 -25.80 -0.13 -36.04
CA GLY A 319 -25.93 1.23 -35.51
C GLY A 319 -24.58 1.87 -35.17
N ASP A 320 -24.58 3.18 -34.96
CA ASP A 320 -23.48 3.87 -34.26
C ASP A 320 -23.61 3.56 -32.75
N PRO A 321 -22.53 3.16 -32.03
CA PRO A 321 -22.63 2.89 -30.60
C PRO A 321 -23.13 4.09 -29.79
N ARG A 322 -22.91 5.33 -30.26
CA ARG A 322 -23.40 6.54 -29.60
C ARG A 322 -24.93 6.61 -29.63
N ASP A 323 -25.54 6.25 -30.76
CA ASP A 323 -27.00 6.15 -30.90
C ASP A 323 -27.56 4.97 -30.09
N VAL A 324 -26.79 3.90 -29.90
CA VAL A 324 -27.17 2.75 -29.05
C VAL A 324 -27.13 3.14 -27.57
N ALA A 325 -26.07 3.79 -27.10
CA ALA A 325 -25.87 4.11 -25.68
C ALA A 325 -26.92 5.09 -25.12
N VAL A 326 -27.25 6.15 -25.86
CA VAL A 326 -28.36 7.07 -25.50
C VAL A 326 -29.74 6.55 -25.94
N GLY A 327 -29.77 5.38 -26.60
CA GLY A 327 -30.89 4.92 -27.41
C GLY A 327 -32.11 4.47 -26.62
N GLY A 328 -33.26 4.45 -27.31
CA GLY A 328 -34.52 3.91 -26.79
C GLY A 328 -34.70 2.41 -26.98
N GLU A 329 -33.66 1.66 -27.35
CA GLU A 329 -33.70 0.22 -27.58
C GLU A 329 -32.50 -0.50 -26.95
N LYS A 330 -32.72 -1.41 -25.99
CA LYS A 330 -31.69 -2.34 -25.46
C LYS A 330 -31.76 -3.68 -26.18
N ILE A 331 -30.61 -4.32 -26.44
CA ILE A 331 -30.52 -5.66 -27.03
C ILE A 331 -30.63 -6.70 -25.90
N VAL A 332 -31.47 -7.72 -26.06
CA VAL A 332 -31.73 -8.73 -25.00
C VAL A 332 -31.52 -10.19 -25.41
N ASP A 333 -31.50 -10.48 -26.71
CA ASP A 333 -31.30 -11.84 -27.25
C ASP A 333 -30.98 -11.78 -28.76
N THR A 334 -30.68 -12.91 -29.40
CA THR A 334 -30.71 -13.02 -30.86
C THR A 334 -31.37 -14.31 -31.33
N ALA A 335 -32.20 -14.22 -32.38
CA ALA A 335 -32.82 -15.38 -33.02
C ALA A 335 -31.88 -16.13 -34.00
N ALA A 336 -30.58 -15.80 -34.01
CA ALA A 336 -29.57 -16.50 -34.79
C ALA A 336 -29.04 -17.75 -34.05
N THR A 337 -28.98 -18.88 -34.75
CA THR A 337 -28.29 -20.09 -34.25
C THR A 337 -26.78 -19.89 -34.32
N LEU A 338 -26.07 -20.12 -33.22
CA LEU A 338 -24.60 -20.01 -33.17
C LEU A 338 -23.90 -21.36 -33.46
N PRO A 339 -22.71 -21.35 -34.10
CA PRO A 339 -21.84 -22.52 -34.18
C PRO A 339 -21.43 -23.08 -32.82
N ALA A 340 -21.05 -24.36 -32.78
CA ALA A 340 -20.66 -25.05 -31.54
C ALA A 340 -19.42 -24.43 -30.87
N LEU A 341 -18.43 -24.03 -31.66
CA LEU A 341 -17.16 -23.46 -31.23
C LEU A 341 -17.01 -22.04 -31.79
N TYR A 342 -16.32 -21.15 -31.06
CA TYR A 342 -15.98 -19.82 -31.58
C TYR A 342 -14.98 -19.86 -32.76
N ASP A 343 -14.16 -20.90 -32.87
CA ASP A 343 -13.30 -21.12 -34.05
C ASP A 343 -14.11 -21.38 -35.33
N ASP A 344 -15.35 -21.90 -35.20
CA ASP A 344 -16.31 -22.05 -36.30
C ASP A 344 -17.13 -20.76 -36.57
N PHE A 345 -16.98 -19.70 -35.75
CA PHE A 345 -17.83 -18.51 -35.76
C PHE A 345 -17.45 -17.51 -36.88
N GLY A 346 -17.91 -17.86 -38.08
CA GLY A 346 -17.61 -17.15 -39.33
C GLY A 346 -18.29 -15.79 -39.52
N PHE A 347 -17.94 -15.14 -40.64
CA PHE A 347 -18.54 -13.88 -41.08
C PHE A 347 -20.06 -14.02 -41.31
N THR A 348 -20.50 -15.16 -41.83
CA THR A 348 -21.91 -15.51 -42.07
C THR A 348 -22.75 -15.48 -40.81
N ASP A 349 -22.16 -15.93 -39.71
CA ASP A 349 -22.81 -16.17 -38.42
C ASP A 349 -22.87 -14.86 -37.63
N LYS A 350 -21.81 -14.05 -37.71
CA LYS A 350 -21.78 -12.65 -37.24
C LYS A 350 -22.83 -11.80 -37.97
N LEU A 351 -22.93 -11.94 -39.29
CA LEU A 351 -23.98 -11.32 -40.11
C LEU A 351 -25.39 -11.85 -39.79
N ALA A 352 -25.52 -13.10 -39.34
CA ALA A 352 -26.79 -13.66 -38.89
C ALA A 352 -27.23 -13.07 -37.55
N ILE A 353 -26.34 -12.96 -36.54
CA ILE A 353 -26.64 -12.26 -35.27
C ILE A 353 -27.09 -10.84 -35.55
N ALA A 354 -26.28 -10.07 -36.29
CA ALA A 354 -26.49 -8.65 -36.56
C ALA A 354 -27.88 -8.32 -37.13
N ARG A 355 -28.43 -9.24 -37.92
CA ARG A 355 -29.75 -9.14 -38.60
C ARG A 355 -30.92 -9.70 -37.79
N ASN A 356 -30.66 -10.46 -36.73
CA ASN A 356 -31.67 -11.16 -35.92
C ASN A 356 -31.58 -10.78 -34.43
N LEU A 357 -30.99 -9.63 -34.10
CA LEU A 357 -31.01 -9.07 -32.75
C LEU A 357 -32.44 -8.81 -32.29
N ILE A 358 -32.78 -9.27 -31.08
CA ILE A 358 -34.04 -9.00 -30.42
C ILE A 358 -33.83 -7.78 -29.51
N ARG A 359 -34.65 -6.76 -29.71
CA ARG A 359 -34.55 -5.46 -29.06
C ARG A 359 -35.81 -5.13 -28.27
N VAL A 360 -35.65 -4.35 -27.21
CA VAL A 360 -36.73 -3.93 -26.30
C VAL A 360 -36.69 -2.44 -26.09
N ASN A 361 -37.86 -1.81 -26.01
CA ASN A 361 -37.91 -0.38 -25.71
C ASN A 361 -37.42 -0.11 -24.29
N VAL A 362 -36.51 0.86 -24.16
CA VAL A 362 -36.03 1.45 -22.90
C VAL A 362 -36.13 2.97 -22.99
N THR A 363 -35.98 3.68 -21.88
CA THR A 363 -36.05 5.13 -21.85
C THR A 363 -34.71 5.72 -22.33
N PRO A 364 -34.70 6.56 -23.38
CA PRO A 364 -33.50 7.29 -23.81
C PRO A 364 -32.94 8.18 -22.70
N ASP A 365 -31.62 8.32 -22.65
CA ASP A 365 -30.92 9.14 -21.65
C ASP A 365 -29.69 9.80 -22.26
N ASP A 366 -29.63 11.14 -22.21
CA ASP A 366 -28.48 11.89 -22.71
C ASP A 366 -27.22 11.72 -21.83
N ASP A 367 -27.36 11.39 -20.54
CA ASP A 367 -26.24 11.13 -19.63
C ASP A 367 -25.64 9.73 -19.78
N ARG A 368 -26.30 8.84 -20.54
CA ARG A 368 -25.71 7.58 -21.05
C ARG A 368 -24.75 7.79 -22.25
N ARG A 369 -24.49 9.03 -22.69
CA ARG A 369 -23.58 9.31 -23.82
C ARG A 369 -22.15 8.79 -23.59
N LEU A 370 -21.53 8.30 -24.65
CA LEU A 370 -20.16 7.77 -24.66
C LEU A 370 -19.10 8.88 -24.67
N LEU A 371 -18.04 8.74 -23.87
CA LEU A 371 -16.95 9.69 -23.74
C LEU A 371 -15.66 9.18 -24.41
N GLY A 372 -15.31 9.75 -25.58
CA GLY A 372 -13.95 9.57 -26.12
C GLY A 372 -12.89 10.19 -25.21
N GLN A 373 -11.67 9.63 -25.22
CA GLN A 373 -10.52 9.98 -24.36
C GLN A 373 -10.38 11.47 -24.00
N ARG A 374 -10.54 12.39 -24.97
CA ARG A 374 -10.46 13.84 -24.71
C ARG A 374 -11.58 14.35 -23.79
N ALA A 375 -12.81 13.86 -23.95
CA ALA A 375 -13.95 14.22 -23.13
C ALA A 375 -13.81 13.63 -21.71
N PHE A 376 -13.47 12.35 -21.59
CA PHE A 376 -13.10 11.70 -20.32
C PHE A 376 -12.03 12.50 -19.56
N VAL A 377 -10.95 12.91 -20.24
CA VAL A 377 -9.90 13.77 -19.68
C VAL A 377 -10.39 15.17 -19.29
N GLN A 378 -11.26 15.83 -20.06
CA GLN A 378 -11.83 17.13 -19.63
C GLN A 378 -12.73 16.97 -18.40
N GLU A 379 -13.46 15.86 -18.30
CA GLU A 379 -14.45 15.63 -17.26
C GLU A 379 -13.80 15.36 -15.88
N HIS A 380 -12.51 15.01 -15.85
CA HIS A 380 -11.68 15.03 -14.63
C HIS A 380 -11.38 16.43 -14.08
N PHE A 381 -11.71 17.51 -14.81
CA PHE A 381 -11.65 18.88 -14.29
C PHE A 381 -12.99 19.36 -13.72
N THR A 382 -14.07 18.60 -13.94
CA THR A 382 -15.33 18.69 -13.18
C THR A 382 -15.17 17.84 -11.92
N THR A 383 -14.54 18.40 -10.89
CA THR A 383 -14.17 17.69 -9.65
C THR A 383 -14.22 18.64 -8.45
N THR A 384 -14.48 18.08 -7.26
CA THR A 384 -14.28 18.72 -5.95
C THR A 384 -13.13 18.14 -5.14
N GLY A 385 -12.49 17.07 -5.63
CA GLY A 385 -11.29 16.46 -5.06
C GLY A 385 -9.99 17.14 -5.51
N THR A 386 -8.88 16.40 -5.41
CA THR A 386 -7.53 16.93 -5.74
C THR A 386 -6.62 15.85 -6.34
N PRO A 387 -5.59 16.23 -7.13
CA PRO A 387 -5.50 17.52 -7.83
C PRO A 387 -6.58 17.60 -8.92
N ALA A 388 -7.03 18.81 -9.29
CA ALA A 388 -7.98 18.95 -10.40
C ALA A 388 -7.39 18.38 -11.69
N GLY A 389 -8.12 17.49 -12.38
CA GLY A 389 -7.63 16.71 -13.51
C GLY A 389 -6.99 15.36 -13.16
N HIS A 390 -6.75 15.07 -11.87
CA HIS A 390 -6.26 13.77 -11.36
C HIS A 390 -5.03 13.21 -12.10
N GLY A 391 -4.12 14.12 -12.48
CA GLY A 391 -2.88 13.84 -13.22
C GLY A 391 -2.94 14.22 -14.70
N PHE A 392 -4.12 14.20 -15.32
CA PHE A 392 -4.28 14.64 -16.70
C PHE A 392 -4.04 16.15 -16.87
N THR A 393 -3.79 16.59 -18.11
CA THR A 393 -3.48 18.01 -18.41
C THR A 393 -4.67 18.71 -19.08
N ALA A 394 -5.09 19.84 -18.49
CA ALA A 394 -6.22 20.63 -18.97
C ALA A 394 -6.08 21.03 -20.44
N GLY A 395 -7.18 20.94 -21.21
CA GLY A 395 -7.20 21.25 -22.64
C GLY A 395 -6.43 20.27 -23.56
N ARG A 396 -5.63 19.34 -23.03
CA ARG A 396 -5.03 18.23 -23.81
C ARG A 396 -5.99 17.04 -23.89
N GLY A 397 -5.64 16.05 -24.70
CA GLY A 397 -6.28 14.73 -24.72
C GLY A 397 -5.32 13.59 -24.38
N GLU A 398 -4.07 13.90 -24.03
CA GLU A 398 -3.06 12.92 -23.63
C GLU A 398 -3.43 12.33 -22.26
N ALA A 399 -3.57 11.00 -22.19
CA ALA A 399 -3.93 10.27 -20.98
C ALA A 399 -2.71 9.60 -20.30
N HIS A 400 -1.50 10.09 -20.57
CA HIS A 400 -0.26 9.73 -19.91
C HIS A 400 0.40 10.99 -19.34
N TYR A 401 1.07 10.88 -18.19
CA TYR A 401 1.64 12.02 -17.47
C TYR A 401 2.66 11.56 -16.42
N SER A 402 3.53 12.48 -15.98
CA SER A 402 4.34 12.30 -14.77
C SER A 402 3.71 13.09 -13.63
N ILE A 403 3.54 12.48 -12.45
CA ILE A 403 3.04 13.21 -11.27
C ILE A 403 4.11 14.23 -10.87
N PRO A 404 3.78 15.53 -10.67
CA PRO A 404 4.77 16.53 -10.33
C PRO A 404 5.55 16.19 -9.06
N SER A 405 6.89 16.19 -9.15
CA SER A 405 7.79 15.96 -8.01
C SER A 405 8.90 17.02 -7.98
N ALA A 406 9.28 17.48 -6.80
CA ALA A 406 10.33 18.47 -6.59
C ALA A 406 11.73 17.83 -6.57
N ASP A 407 12.78 18.65 -6.60
CA ASP A 407 14.19 18.20 -6.55
C ASP A 407 14.54 17.49 -5.22
N SER A 408 13.69 17.60 -4.20
CA SER A 408 13.81 16.89 -2.92
C SER A 408 13.39 15.42 -3.00
N ASP A 409 12.59 15.06 -3.98
CA ASP A 409 11.71 13.91 -3.90
C ASP A 409 12.42 12.67 -4.46
N LEU A 410 12.53 11.61 -3.66
CA LEU A 410 13.28 10.40 -4.02
C LEU A 410 12.58 9.52 -5.08
N VAL A 411 11.31 9.79 -5.40
CA VAL A 411 10.48 8.99 -6.31
C VAL A 411 9.81 9.88 -7.35
N GLN A 412 9.87 9.47 -8.61
CA GLN A 412 9.09 10.01 -9.71
C GLN A 412 8.06 8.97 -10.15
N PHE A 413 6.77 9.31 -9.99
CA PHE A 413 5.66 8.48 -10.45
C PHE A 413 5.29 8.84 -11.90
N ILE A 414 5.03 7.85 -12.75
CA ILE A 414 4.70 8.04 -14.17
C ILE A 414 3.51 7.17 -14.53
N THR A 415 2.46 7.77 -15.08
CA THR A 415 1.27 7.06 -15.58
C THR A 415 1.29 6.98 -17.09
N LEU A 416 1.09 5.78 -17.64
CA LEU A 416 1.01 5.48 -19.07
C LEU A 416 -0.43 5.21 -19.50
N ASN A 417 -0.75 5.58 -20.74
CA ASN A 417 -1.92 5.08 -21.43
C ASN A 417 -1.49 3.86 -22.26
N THR A 418 -2.02 2.68 -21.93
CA THR A 418 -1.73 1.43 -22.65
C THR A 418 -2.94 0.90 -23.45
N VAL A 419 -4.02 1.69 -23.57
CA VAL A 419 -5.20 1.37 -24.38
C VAL A 419 -4.85 1.38 -25.86
N ASN A 420 -5.34 0.37 -26.59
CA ASN A 420 -5.01 0.21 -27.99
C ASN A 420 -5.89 1.11 -28.86
N VAL A 421 -5.28 2.03 -29.63
CA VAL A 421 -6.03 2.89 -30.56
C VAL A 421 -6.71 2.13 -31.71
N ASN A 422 -6.45 0.83 -31.86
CA ASN A 422 -7.14 -0.07 -32.80
C ASN A 422 -8.39 -0.76 -32.21
N GLY A 423 -8.60 -0.68 -30.90
CA GLY A 423 -9.65 -1.40 -30.18
C GLY A 423 -9.27 -2.81 -29.69
N GLY A 424 -10.04 -3.29 -28.73
CA GLY A 424 -9.94 -4.62 -28.12
C GLY A 424 -9.13 -4.63 -26.82
N ALA A 425 -9.49 -5.54 -25.90
CA ALA A 425 -8.90 -5.65 -24.56
C ALA A 425 -7.37 -5.93 -24.50
N SER A 426 -6.68 -6.16 -25.62
CA SER A 426 -5.21 -6.27 -25.64
C SER A 426 -4.55 -4.93 -25.90
N GLY A 427 -3.80 -4.44 -24.90
CA GLY A 427 -3.15 -3.13 -24.92
C GLY A 427 -1.93 -3.01 -25.84
N SER A 428 -1.40 -1.80 -25.94
CA SER A 428 -0.14 -1.48 -26.63
C SER A 428 0.43 -0.13 -26.17
N ILE A 429 1.65 0.24 -26.59
CA ILE A 429 2.19 1.59 -26.36
C ILE A 429 2.77 2.21 -27.65
N THR A 430 2.45 3.48 -27.91
CA THR A 430 2.87 4.17 -29.15
C THR A 430 4.33 4.67 -29.08
N GLU A 431 4.99 4.79 -30.24
CA GLU A 431 6.37 5.32 -30.34
C GLU A 431 6.55 6.65 -29.60
N ALA A 432 5.63 7.60 -29.81
CA ALA A 432 5.71 8.93 -29.19
C ALA A 432 5.63 8.88 -27.66
N GLN A 433 4.89 7.91 -27.10
CA GLN A 433 4.82 7.69 -25.66
C GLN A 433 6.07 6.96 -25.14
N MET A 434 6.66 6.05 -25.93
CA MET A 434 7.96 5.43 -25.62
C MET A 434 9.10 6.47 -25.63
N ASP A 435 9.12 7.41 -26.58
CA ASP A 435 10.06 8.55 -26.60
C ASP A 435 9.88 9.49 -25.42
N TRP A 436 8.63 9.82 -25.09
CA TRP A 436 8.32 10.65 -23.92
C TRP A 436 8.73 9.96 -22.62
N LEU A 437 8.41 8.68 -22.44
CA LEU A 437 8.80 7.88 -21.28
C LEU A 437 10.33 7.77 -21.17
N GLU A 438 11.02 7.42 -22.25
CA GLU A 438 12.48 7.39 -22.27
C GLU A 438 13.07 8.76 -21.93
N THR A 439 12.44 9.86 -22.33
CA THR A 439 12.82 11.22 -21.92
C THR A 439 12.63 11.47 -20.43
N GLN A 440 11.51 11.03 -19.81
CA GLN A 440 11.29 11.13 -18.37
C GLN A 440 12.36 10.32 -17.58
N LEU A 441 12.67 9.11 -18.05
CA LEU A 441 13.64 8.21 -17.43
C LEU A 441 15.06 8.79 -17.52
N ARG A 442 15.48 9.28 -18.69
CA ARG A 442 16.77 9.94 -18.92
C ARG A 442 16.97 11.19 -18.07
N ALA A 443 15.90 11.94 -17.82
CA ALA A 443 15.97 13.20 -17.06
C ALA A 443 16.24 13.02 -15.56
N ASN A 444 15.95 11.84 -14.97
CA ASN A 444 16.15 11.56 -13.55
C ASN A 444 16.96 10.27 -13.29
N SER A 445 17.84 9.90 -14.22
CA SER A 445 18.71 8.73 -14.09
C SER A 445 20.15 9.03 -14.54
N SER A 446 21.08 9.06 -13.57
CA SER A 446 22.51 9.32 -13.80
C SER A 446 23.18 8.19 -14.58
N THR A 447 22.58 7.00 -14.64
CA THR A 447 23.17 5.82 -15.27
C THR A 447 22.08 4.95 -15.90
N TYR A 448 22.30 4.48 -17.12
CA TYR A 448 21.40 3.59 -17.85
C TYR A 448 22.19 2.64 -18.75
N LEU A 449 21.51 1.70 -19.40
CA LEU A 449 22.11 0.70 -20.29
C LEU A 449 21.76 0.91 -21.76
N VAL A 450 22.68 0.51 -22.64
CA VAL A 450 22.44 0.37 -24.09
C VAL A 450 22.97 -0.96 -24.60
N PRO A 451 22.34 -1.59 -25.61
CA PRO A 451 22.93 -2.72 -26.32
C PRO A 451 24.35 -2.44 -26.82
N THR A 452 25.25 -3.44 -26.70
CA THR A 452 26.62 -3.35 -27.25
C THR A 452 26.68 -3.36 -28.77
N VAL A 453 25.65 -3.90 -29.44
CA VAL A 453 25.46 -3.89 -30.88
C VAL A 453 24.28 -2.98 -31.20
N PRO A 454 24.36 -2.07 -32.19
CA PRO A 454 23.22 -1.26 -32.59
C PRO A 454 22.00 -2.14 -32.91
N PRO A 455 20.81 -1.84 -32.36
CA PRO A 455 19.60 -2.60 -32.64
C PRO A 455 19.25 -2.51 -34.14
N PRO A 456 18.76 -3.60 -34.76
CA PRO A 456 18.34 -3.58 -36.15
C PRO A 456 17.13 -2.66 -36.33
N SER A 457 17.05 -1.99 -37.48
CA SER A 457 15.84 -1.27 -37.86
C SER A 457 14.66 -2.24 -38.06
N ILE A 458 13.48 -1.84 -37.62
CA ILE A 458 12.24 -2.56 -37.87
C ILE A 458 11.71 -2.12 -39.23
N THR A 459 11.43 -3.08 -40.11
CA THR A 459 10.75 -2.83 -41.39
C THR A 459 9.32 -3.33 -41.29
N MET A 460 8.35 -2.42 -41.25
CA MET A 460 6.91 -2.73 -41.30
C MET A 460 6.43 -2.74 -42.76
N PRO A 461 6.06 -3.91 -43.33
CA PRO A 461 5.71 -4.01 -44.74
C PRO A 461 4.48 -3.16 -45.09
N LYS A 462 4.58 -2.32 -46.13
CA LYS A 462 3.53 -1.38 -46.58
C LYS A 462 3.07 -0.35 -45.53
N GLY A 463 3.80 -0.18 -44.43
CA GLY A 463 3.44 0.75 -43.34
C GLY A 463 3.79 2.23 -43.58
N GLY A 464 4.38 2.57 -44.72
CA GLY A 464 4.81 3.93 -45.04
C GLY A 464 3.65 4.89 -45.34
N THR A 465 3.96 6.19 -45.41
CA THR A 465 2.99 7.27 -45.72
C THR A 465 2.48 7.27 -47.17
N ARG A 466 2.70 6.18 -47.92
CA ARG A 466 2.28 5.96 -49.30
C ARG A 466 1.87 4.50 -49.48
N PRO A 467 0.76 4.21 -50.20
CA PRO A 467 0.30 2.85 -50.40
C PRO A 467 1.35 1.96 -51.10
N GLY A 468 1.93 1.02 -50.34
CA GLY A 468 2.90 0.03 -50.83
C GLY A 468 4.37 0.31 -50.48
N ASP A 469 4.70 1.46 -49.87
CA ASP A 469 6.05 1.71 -49.35
C ASP A 469 6.21 1.11 -47.95
N ASP A 470 7.35 0.47 -47.67
CA ASP A 470 7.67 -0.07 -46.34
C ASP A 470 8.11 1.04 -45.37
N LEU A 471 7.67 0.96 -44.11
CA LEU A 471 8.12 1.87 -43.04
C LEU A 471 9.35 1.28 -42.36
N ILE A 472 10.49 1.98 -42.45
CA ILE A 472 11.74 1.60 -41.79
C ILE A 472 11.94 2.49 -40.56
N ILE A 473 11.82 1.91 -39.38
CA ILE A 473 12.02 2.57 -38.09
C ILE A 473 13.41 2.21 -37.56
N PRO A 474 14.28 3.19 -37.20
CA PRO A 474 15.54 2.89 -36.54
C PRO A 474 15.32 2.06 -35.27
N GLY A 475 16.15 1.05 -35.03
CA GLY A 475 16.00 0.20 -33.85
C GLY A 475 16.08 1.01 -32.56
N ARG A 476 15.08 0.89 -31.67
CA ARG A 476 15.16 1.45 -30.31
C ARG A 476 16.17 0.65 -29.48
N GLY A 477 16.94 1.33 -28.62
CA GLY A 477 18.01 0.76 -27.80
C GLY A 477 17.55 -0.12 -26.63
N LEU A 478 16.54 -0.97 -26.86
CA LEU A 478 15.88 -1.81 -25.88
C LEU A 478 16.79 -2.95 -25.40
N THR A 479 16.85 -3.20 -24.09
CA THR A 479 17.67 -4.28 -23.52
C THR A 479 17.09 -4.88 -22.24
N ASP A 480 17.22 -6.19 -22.08
CA ASP A 480 17.00 -6.89 -20.81
C ASP A 480 18.23 -6.84 -19.87
N GLY A 481 19.31 -6.18 -20.31
CA GLY A 481 20.61 -6.06 -19.65
C GLY A 481 21.68 -7.00 -20.22
N ALA A 482 21.31 -8.06 -20.94
CA ALA A 482 22.28 -8.93 -21.61
C ALA A 482 23.08 -8.13 -22.65
N SER A 483 24.37 -8.48 -22.80
CA SER A 483 25.27 -7.89 -23.80
C SER A 483 25.15 -6.36 -23.92
N SER A 484 25.13 -5.65 -22.79
CA SER A 484 24.88 -4.20 -22.71
C SER A 484 26.02 -3.43 -22.09
N THR A 485 26.17 -2.17 -22.50
CA THR A 485 27.15 -1.20 -22.00
C THR A 485 26.47 -0.22 -21.03
N ILE A 486 27.16 0.13 -19.95
CA ILE A 486 26.72 1.17 -19.01
C ILE A 486 27.05 2.55 -19.58
N VAL A 487 26.09 3.46 -19.56
CA VAL A 487 26.26 4.89 -19.88
C VAL A 487 25.96 5.72 -18.65
N SER A 488 26.87 6.62 -18.28
CA SER A 488 26.70 7.54 -17.14
C SER A 488 26.64 8.99 -17.60
N GLN A 489 25.70 9.74 -17.02
CA GLN A 489 25.35 11.13 -17.32
C GLN A 489 25.70 12.03 -16.11
N PRO A 490 26.84 12.73 -16.09
CA PRO A 490 27.22 13.57 -14.97
C PRO A 490 26.28 14.78 -14.83
N GLY A 491 25.87 15.08 -13.61
CA GLY A 491 25.00 16.22 -13.29
C GLY A 491 23.49 15.94 -13.37
N VAL A 492 23.07 14.73 -13.77
CA VAL A 492 21.68 14.29 -13.65
C VAL A 492 21.40 13.87 -12.20
N GLN A 493 20.33 14.39 -11.60
CA GLN A 493 19.90 13.95 -10.27
C GLN A 493 19.07 12.67 -10.38
N ASN A 494 19.36 11.69 -9.53
CA ASN A 494 18.64 10.42 -9.52
C ASN A 494 17.31 10.51 -8.76
N LYS A 495 16.26 9.91 -9.33
CA LYS A 495 15.01 9.53 -8.65
C LYS A 495 14.70 8.06 -8.95
N LEU A 496 14.02 7.38 -8.03
CA LEU A 496 13.42 6.05 -8.26
C LEU A 496 12.17 6.22 -9.13
N PHE A 497 11.86 5.26 -10.00
CA PHE A 497 10.63 5.30 -10.81
C PHE A 497 9.65 4.20 -10.40
N VAL A 498 8.40 4.63 -10.22
CA VAL A 498 7.22 3.77 -10.13
C VAL A 498 6.33 4.11 -11.31
N ILE A 499 6.02 3.10 -12.12
CA ILE A 499 5.22 3.24 -13.34
C ILE A 499 3.82 2.69 -13.09
N PHE A 500 2.79 3.41 -13.54
CA PHE A 500 1.39 3.01 -13.50
C PHE A 500 0.88 2.81 -14.92
N CYS A 501 0.18 1.70 -15.19
CA CYS A 501 -0.61 1.52 -16.40
C CYS A 501 -1.76 0.55 -16.13
N HIS A 502 -2.70 0.44 -17.06
CA HIS A 502 -3.81 -0.51 -16.93
C HIS A 502 -3.35 -1.95 -17.25
N HIS A 503 -3.13 -2.24 -18.53
CA HIS A 503 -2.67 -3.54 -19.01
C HIS A 503 -1.34 -3.99 -18.38
N THR A 504 -1.21 -5.29 -18.11
CA THR A 504 0.06 -5.95 -17.75
C THR A 504 0.99 -6.11 -18.94
N LEU A 505 2.28 -6.37 -18.68
CA LEU A 505 3.28 -6.63 -19.73
C LEU A 505 2.95 -7.86 -20.59
N ASP A 506 2.24 -8.85 -20.03
CA ASP A 506 1.84 -10.06 -20.75
C ASP A 506 0.54 -9.88 -21.55
N THR A 507 -0.24 -8.81 -21.30
CA THR A 507 -1.51 -8.48 -22.00
C THR A 507 -1.37 -7.31 -22.98
N MET A 508 -0.15 -6.78 -23.16
CA MET A 508 0.18 -5.83 -24.24
C MET A 508 0.79 -6.56 -25.44
N ASP A 509 0.00 -7.40 -26.11
CA ASP A 509 0.44 -8.24 -27.24
C ASP A 509 -0.04 -7.75 -28.63
N ASN A 510 -1.03 -6.86 -28.68
CA ASN A 510 -1.72 -6.43 -29.89
C ASN A 510 -1.01 -5.27 -30.64
N ALA A 511 0.25 -5.49 -31.04
CA ALA A 511 1.04 -4.52 -31.82
C ALA A 511 0.91 -4.67 -33.35
N ASP A 512 0.38 -5.79 -33.85
CA ASP A 512 0.43 -6.18 -35.27
C ASP A 512 -0.85 -5.84 -36.10
N GLN A 513 -1.85 -5.15 -35.52
CA GLN A 513 -2.99 -4.65 -36.30
C GLN A 513 -2.63 -3.31 -36.97
N PRO A 514 -2.56 -3.21 -38.31
CA PRO A 514 -2.52 -1.90 -38.97
C PRO A 514 -3.89 -1.21 -38.76
N PRO A 515 -3.91 0.10 -38.43
CA PRO A 515 -5.14 0.80 -38.06
C PRO A 515 -6.21 0.72 -39.16
N ARG A 516 -7.30 0.01 -38.86
CA ARG A 516 -8.36 -0.29 -39.82
C ARG A 516 -9.34 0.87 -39.85
N GLY A 517 -9.41 1.57 -40.98
CA GLY A 517 -10.32 2.68 -41.21
C GLY A 517 -9.70 4.07 -41.06
N ARG A 518 -8.56 4.21 -40.37
CA ARG A 518 -7.94 5.51 -40.00
C ARG A 518 -6.67 5.84 -40.79
N PRO A 519 -6.74 6.60 -41.92
CA PRO A 519 -5.58 6.89 -42.77
C PRO A 519 -4.54 7.83 -42.11
N ASP A 520 -4.94 8.57 -41.08
CA ASP A 520 -4.11 9.47 -40.28
C ASP A 520 -3.21 8.72 -39.27
N LEU A 521 -3.57 7.48 -38.92
CA LEU A 521 -2.77 6.60 -38.05
C LEU A 521 -1.91 5.59 -38.83
N VAL A 522 -2.02 5.53 -40.16
CA VAL A 522 -1.19 4.65 -41.00
C VAL A 522 0.28 5.02 -40.85
N GLY A 523 1.02 4.15 -40.17
CA GLY A 523 2.45 4.32 -39.88
C GLY A 523 2.79 4.68 -38.41
N THR A 524 1.82 4.75 -37.50
CA THR A 524 2.14 4.86 -36.06
C THR A 524 2.61 3.51 -35.51
N VAL A 525 3.87 3.40 -35.11
CA VAL A 525 4.40 2.19 -34.46
C VAL A 525 3.73 1.98 -33.11
N GLN A 526 3.19 0.78 -32.91
CA GLN A 526 2.80 0.26 -31.61
C GLN A 526 3.85 -0.76 -31.13
N TRP A 527 4.06 -0.80 -29.82
CA TRP A 527 5.02 -1.66 -29.16
C TRP A 527 4.31 -2.55 -28.14
N THR A 528 4.80 -3.79 -28.02
CA THR A 528 4.31 -4.78 -27.05
C THR A 528 4.88 -4.54 -25.65
N GLY A 529 4.31 -5.22 -24.66
CA GLY A 529 4.82 -5.24 -23.29
C GLY A 529 6.26 -5.73 -23.18
N ASP A 530 6.75 -6.62 -24.06
CA ASP A 530 8.17 -6.99 -24.07
C ASP A 530 9.08 -5.80 -24.44
N ALA A 531 8.65 -4.93 -25.34
CA ALA A 531 9.40 -3.73 -25.69
C ALA A 531 9.40 -2.71 -24.56
N LEU A 532 8.26 -2.50 -23.88
CA LEU A 532 8.20 -1.68 -22.67
C LEU A 532 9.06 -2.26 -21.54
N ARG A 533 8.98 -3.57 -21.30
CA ARG A 533 9.80 -4.31 -20.32
C ARG A 533 11.30 -4.08 -20.54
N ARG A 534 11.76 -4.15 -21.79
CA ARG A 534 13.16 -3.88 -22.18
C ARG A 534 13.54 -2.39 -22.14
N LEU A 535 12.58 -1.47 -22.21
CA LEU A 535 12.84 -0.06 -21.95
C LEU A 535 13.05 0.16 -20.45
N LEU A 536 12.14 -0.37 -19.61
CA LEU A 536 12.22 -0.25 -18.15
C LEU A 536 13.46 -0.95 -17.58
N LEU A 537 13.81 -2.15 -18.04
CA LEU A 537 15.02 -2.87 -17.60
C LEU A 537 16.32 -2.11 -17.90
N ALA A 538 16.36 -1.26 -18.94
CA ALA A 538 17.54 -0.46 -19.28
C ALA A 538 17.87 0.63 -18.23
N TYR A 539 16.90 1.03 -17.39
CA TYR A 539 17.09 2.05 -16.35
C TYR A 539 17.11 1.40 -14.96
N PRO A 540 18.25 1.41 -14.23
CA PRO A 540 18.37 0.78 -12.91
C PRO A 540 17.55 1.48 -11.81
N ASN A 541 17.02 2.66 -12.11
CA ASN A 541 16.16 3.42 -11.20
C ASN A 541 14.69 2.99 -11.23
N VAL A 542 14.24 2.22 -12.22
CA VAL A 542 12.87 1.68 -12.25
C VAL A 542 12.78 0.54 -11.24
N ILE A 543 11.84 0.66 -10.30
CA ILE A 543 11.68 -0.30 -9.19
C ILE A 543 10.34 -1.04 -9.23
N ALA A 544 9.28 -0.42 -9.77
CA ALA A 544 7.98 -1.05 -9.90
C ALA A 544 7.21 -0.60 -11.14
N LEU A 545 6.40 -1.52 -11.66
CA LEU A 545 5.30 -1.33 -12.58
C LEU A 545 4.04 -1.84 -11.87
N VAL A 546 2.98 -1.03 -11.79
CA VAL A 546 1.77 -1.33 -11.00
C VAL A 546 0.57 -1.30 -11.94
N THR A 547 -0.20 -2.39 -11.95
CA THR A 547 -1.11 -2.77 -13.05
C THR A 547 -2.46 -3.33 -12.61
N GLY A 548 -3.44 -3.26 -13.50
CA GLY A 548 -4.81 -3.79 -13.34
C GLY A 548 -5.11 -4.90 -14.33
N HIS A 549 -6.26 -4.78 -15.01
CA HIS A 549 -6.69 -5.45 -16.25
C HIS A 549 -6.96 -6.96 -16.15
N THR A 550 -6.17 -7.68 -15.35
CA THR A 550 -6.25 -9.15 -15.24
C THR A 550 -7.11 -9.64 -14.07
N HIS A 551 -7.60 -8.70 -13.25
CA HIS A 551 -8.46 -8.90 -12.07
C HIS A 551 -7.88 -9.95 -11.12
N ARG A 552 -6.55 -9.87 -10.89
CA ARG A 552 -5.75 -10.86 -10.16
C ARG A 552 -4.71 -10.18 -9.29
N ASN A 553 -4.54 -10.68 -8.08
CA ASN A 553 -3.32 -10.46 -7.32
C ASN A 553 -2.21 -11.33 -7.94
N ASP A 554 -1.23 -10.73 -8.63
CA ASP A 554 -0.13 -11.42 -9.32
C ASP A 554 1.12 -10.54 -9.24
N ILE A 555 2.25 -11.03 -8.73
CA ILE A 555 3.48 -10.25 -8.57
C ILE A 555 4.65 -10.93 -9.28
N LYS A 556 5.16 -10.28 -10.33
CA LYS A 556 6.21 -10.85 -11.19
C LYS A 556 7.55 -10.11 -11.02
N PRO A 557 8.65 -10.83 -10.71
CA PRO A 557 9.98 -10.27 -10.76
C PRO A 557 10.46 -10.19 -12.20
N TYR A 558 10.89 -9.01 -12.64
CA TYR A 558 11.63 -8.83 -13.89
C TYR A 558 13.09 -8.52 -13.56
N PRO A 559 13.93 -9.55 -13.28
CA PRO A 559 15.36 -9.39 -13.04
C PRO A 559 16.08 -9.00 -14.33
N ARG A 560 17.08 -8.13 -14.20
CA ARG A 560 18.00 -7.78 -15.28
C ARG A 560 18.98 -8.93 -15.55
N LEU A 561 19.27 -9.16 -16.83
CA LEU A 561 20.25 -10.14 -17.28
C LEU A 561 21.67 -9.54 -17.37
N GLY A 562 22.69 -10.40 -17.33
CA GLY A 562 24.10 -10.00 -17.37
C GLY A 562 24.67 -9.54 -16.02
N GLN A 563 25.97 -9.24 -15.99
CA GLN A 563 26.69 -8.83 -14.76
C GLN A 563 27.03 -7.32 -14.70
N ALA A 564 26.45 -6.51 -15.60
CA ALA A 564 26.73 -5.07 -15.65
C ALA A 564 26.10 -4.30 -14.47
N LEU A 565 24.81 -4.53 -14.20
CA LEU A 565 24.05 -3.90 -13.11
C LEU A 565 23.01 -4.89 -12.56
N ASN A 566 23.16 -5.31 -11.31
CA ASN A 566 22.19 -6.18 -10.62
C ASN A 566 20.83 -5.47 -10.41
N GLY A 567 19.79 -6.25 -10.07
CA GLY A 567 18.44 -5.75 -9.80
C GLY A 567 17.49 -5.98 -10.97
N GLY A 568 16.56 -5.05 -11.18
CA GLY A 568 15.41 -5.18 -12.07
C GLY A 568 14.22 -4.42 -11.46
N PHE A 569 12.99 -4.75 -11.86
CA PHE A 569 11.77 -4.18 -11.27
C PHE A 569 10.72 -5.27 -10.97
N TRP A 570 9.71 -4.91 -10.18
CA TRP A 570 8.54 -5.75 -9.90
C TRP A 570 7.32 -5.28 -10.69
N GLU A 571 6.64 -6.18 -11.40
CA GLU A 571 5.25 -5.95 -11.82
C GLU A 571 4.32 -6.36 -10.67
N ILE A 572 3.36 -5.50 -10.33
CA ILE A 572 2.44 -5.67 -9.20
C ILE A 572 1.00 -5.49 -9.72
N GLY A 573 0.34 -6.61 -9.99
CA GLY A 573 -1.09 -6.67 -10.33
C GLY A 573 -1.97 -6.78 -9.08
N THR A 574 -3.17 -6.23 -9.13
CA THR A 574 -4.15 -6.27 -8.02
C THR A 574 -5.50 -6.77 -8.53
N ALA A 575 -6.27 -7.45 -7.66
CA ALA A 575 -7.64 -7.85 -7.96
C ALA A 575 -8.55 -6.62 -8.20
N SER A 576 -9.63 -6.81 -8.96
CA SER A 576 -10.56 -5.73 -9.29
C SER A 576 -11.46 -5.35 -8.12
N HIS A 577 -12.15 -4.20 -8.22
CA HIS A 577 -13.20 -3.86 -7.26
C HIS A 577 -14.57 -4.47 -7.64
N ILE A 578 -14.65 -5.20 -8.76
CA ILE A 578 -15.89 -5.82 -9.25
C ILE A 578 -15.91 -7.35 -9.12
N ASP A 579 -14.78 -8.06 -9.16
CA ASP A 579 -14.73 -9.53 -9.03
C ASP A 579 -14.22 -9.98 -7.66
N TRP A 580 -14.45 -11.25 -7.33
CA TRP A 580 -13.87 -11.82 -6.12
C TRP A 580 -12.36 -12.12 -6.29
N PRO A 581 -11.48 -11.78 -5.32
CA PRO A 581 -11.78 -11.04 -4.10
C PRO A 581 -11.74 -9.53 -4.33
N ILE A 582 -12.79 -8.84 -3.89
CA ILE A 582 -12.93 -7.39 -4.06
C ILE A 582 -11.95 -6.67 -3.10
N GLN A 583 -10.76 -6.33 -3.61
CA GLN A 583 -9.61 -5.90 -2.83
C GLN A 583 -8.86 -4.71 -3.47
N SER A 584 -8.27 -3.88 -2.62
CA SER A 584 -7.27 -2.87 -3.01
C SER A 584 -5.90 -3.22 -2.43
N ARG A 585 -4.85 -2.54 -2.89
CA ARG A 585 -3.48 -2.77 -2.42
C ARG A 585 -2.85 -1.48 -1.89
N ILE A 586 -2.31 -1.51 -0.69
CA ILE A 586 -1.40 -0.47 -0.19
C ILE A 586 0.01 -0.84 -0.64
N ILE A 587 0.77 0.14 -1.13
CA ILE A 587 2.16 -0.02 -1.54
C ILE A 587 3.02 0.96 -0.74
N GLU A 588 4.01 0.45 -0.01
CA GLU A 588 4.91 1.23 0.85
C GLU A 588 6.37 1.00 0.44
N ILE A 589 7.07 2.06 0.03
CA ILE A 589 8.46 2.00 -0.39
C ILE A 589 9.35 2.50 0.74
N ALA A 590 10.37 1.71 1.08
CA ALA A 590 11.32 2.02 2.12
C ALA A 590 12.73 1.46 1.79
N ALA A 591 13.75 1.95 2.47
CA ALA A 591 15.13 1.51 2.35
C ALA A 591 15.73 0.98 3.67
N SER A 592 16.87 0.31 3.57
CA SER A 592 17.70 -0.07 4.73
C SER A 592 18.67 1.07 5.12
N PRO A 593 19.10 1.17 6.40
CA PRO A 593 19.91 2.30 6.92
C PRO A 593 21.13 2.67 6.08
N GLU A 594 21.74 1.65 5.47
CA GLU A 594 23.01 1.71 4.75
C GLU A 594 22.88 2.42 3.41
N ALA A 595 21.64 2.64 2.93
CA ALA A 595 21.35 3.46 1.76
C ALA A 595 21.84 4.90 1.91
N GLN A 596 22.01 5.44 3.12
CA GLN A 596 22.67 6.73 3.33
C GLN A 596 24.14 6.77 2.88
N GLN A 597 24.84 5.62 2.89
CA GLN A 597 26.31 5.57 2.79
C GLN A 597 26.82 4.69 1.64
N ALA A 598 25.93 4.03 0.90
CA ALA A 598 26.30 3.26 -0.29
C ALA A 598 26.80 4.16 -1.42
N GLY A 599 27.82 3.69 -2.15
CA GLY A 599 28.15 4.24 -3.47
C GLY A 599 27.10 3.84 -4.51
N GLU A 600 27.06 4.56 -5.65
CA GLU A 600 26.22 4.18 -6.79
C GLU A 600 26.42 2.69 -7.15
N PHE A 601 25.30 1.98 -7.33
CA PHE A 601 25.20 0.57 -7.73
C PHE A 601 25.88 -0.48 -6.85
N GLY A 602 26.26 -0.16 -5.61
CA GLY A 602 26.51 -1.13 -4.53
C GLY A 602 27.42 -2.32 -4.92
N GLY A 603 28.61 -1.99 -5.45
CA GLY A 603 29.47 -2.89 -6.24
C GLY A 603 29.54 -4.35 -5.78
N ALA A 604 29.23 -5.27 -6.69
CA ALA A 604 29.18 -6.72 -6.48
C ALA A 604 28.20 -7.23 -5.39
N ALA A 605 27.27 -6.38 -4.96
CA ALA A 605 26.17 -6.59 -4.00
C ALA A 605 26.50 -6.36 -2.50
N GLY A 606 26.34 -5.12 -2.06
CA GLY A 606 26.04 -4.74 -0.67
C GLY A 606 26.10 -3.24 -0.42
N PRO A 607 25.58 -2.72 0.71
CA PRO A 607 24.57 -3.31 1.60
C PRO A 607 23.15 -2.74 1.34
N ALA A 608 23.03 -1.53 0.79
CA ALA A 608 21.79 -0.77 0.68
C ALA A 608 20.65 -1.51 -0.07
N THR A 609 19.51 -1.63 0.60
CA THR A 609 18.30 -2.35 0.12
C THR A 609 17.17 -1.37 -0.14
N ILE A 610 16.41 -1.59 -1.21
CA ILE A 610 15.02 -1.09 -1.32
C ILE A 610 14.09 -2.26 -1.00
N SER A 611 13.04 -1.98 -0.23
CA SER A 611 11.91 -2.87 -0.01
C SER A 611 10.63 -2.17 -0.40
N ILE A 612 9.83 -2.82 -1.24
CA ILE A 612 8.46 -2.44 -1.54
C ILE A 612 7.57 -3.41 -0.76
N PHE A 613 6.82 -2.92 0.21
CA PHE A 613 5.80 -3.72 0.88
C PHE A 613 4.48 -3.57 0.13
N THR A 614 3.77 -4.69 -0.01
CA THR A 614 2.37 -4.71 -0.44
C THR A 614 1.51 -5.26 0.68
N THR A 615 0.35 -4.65 0.92
CA THR A 615 -0.66 -5.20 1.84
C THR A 615 -2.04 -5.09 1.21
N MET A 616 -2.83 -6.17 1.25
CA MET A 616 -4.19 -6.16 0.71
C MET A 616 -5.19 -5.51 1.68
N VAL A 617 -6.21 -4.88 1.12
CA VAL A 617 -7.32 -4.23 1.83
C VAL A 617 -8.62 -4.83 1.31
N ASP A 618 -9.42 -5.42 2.21
CA ASP A 618 -10.80 -5.80 1.94
C ASP A 618 -11.72 -4.59 2.18
N LEU A 619 -12.82 -4.46 1.41
CA LEU A 619 -13.80 -3.39 1.62
C LEU A 619 -14.45 -3.43 3.01
N ASP A 620 -14.70 -2.25 3.59
CA ASP A 620 -15.17 -2.08 4.96
C ASP A 620 -16.70 -2.18 5.06
N ALA A 621 -17.17 -3.41 4.88
CA ALA A 621 -18.54 -3.86 5.09
C ALA A 621 -18.60 -5.17 5.90
N PRO A 622 -19.74 -5.50 6.54
CA PRO A 622 -19.96 -6.78 7.21
C PRO A 622 -19.76 -8.01 6.31
N LEU A 623 -19.58 -9.19 6.92
CA LEU A 623 -19.43 -10.47 6.19
C LEU A 623 -20.73 -10.92 5.50
N ALA A 624 -21.89 -10.45 5.97
CA ALA A 624 -23.19 -10.69 5.36
C ALA A 624 -24.07 -9.45 5.56
N HIS A 625 -24.93 -9.17 4.58
CA HIS A 625 -25.69 -7.92 4.43
C HIS A 625 -26.84 -7.69 5.45
N GLY A 626 -27.08 -8.62 6.38
CA GLY A 626 -28.01 -8.43 7.50
C GLY A 626 -29.50 -8.21 7.14
N ALA A 627 -29.87 -8.34 5.87
CA ALA A 627 -31.19 -7.99 5.31
C ALA A 627 -31.62 -6.51 5.47
N ASP A 628 -30.69 -5.58 5.71
CA ASP A 628 -30.96 -4.15 5.60
C ASP A 628 -30.54 -3.65 4.20
N LEU A 629 -31.45 -2.94 3.54
CA LEU A 629 -31.27 -2.40 2.19
C LEU A 629 -31.15 -0.87 2.19
N ASN A 630 -31.24 -0.22 3.36
CA ASN A 630 -31.22 1.25 3.49
C ASN A 630 -29.81 1.81 3.73
N ASP A 631 -28.84 0.94 4.04
CA ASP A 631 -27.43 1.29 4.25
C ASP A 631 -26.59 0.85 3.03
N PRO A 632 -25.92 1.78 2.32
CA PRO A 632 -25.10 1.42 1.16
C PRO A 632 -23.94 0.46 1.51
N ILE A 633 -23.52 0.38 2.77
CA ILE A 633 -22.49 -0.56 3.24
C ILE A 633 -23.05 -1.99 3.36
N GLN A 634 -24.35 -2.16 3.65
CA GLN A 634 -24.99 -3.48 3.63
C GLN A 634 -25.23 -3.96 2.20
N LEU A 635 -25.58 -3.05 1.29
CA LEU A 635 -25.61 -3.32 -0.15
C LEU A 635 -24.21 -3.70 -0.68
N ALA A 636 -23.13 -3.08 -0.20
CA ALA A 636 -21.76 -3.50 -0.52
C ALA A 636 -21.40 -4.88 0.04
N ALA A 637 -21.87 -5.22 1.25
CA ALA A 637 -21.71 -6.57 1.80
C ALA A 637 -22.43 -7.62 0.93
N LEU A 638 -23.64 -7.31 0.45
CA LEU A 638 -24.38 -8.16 -0.48
C LEU A 638 -23.62 -8.32 -1.81
N GLY A 639 -23.12 -7.23 -2.39
CA GLY A 639 -22.33 -7.29 -3.63
C GLY A 639 -21.11 -8.21 -3.52
N ARG A 640 -20.40 -8.17 -2.39
CA ARG A 640 -19.26 -9.07 -2.12
C ARG A 640 -19.68 -10.53 -1.88
N GLU A 641 -20.83 -10.75 -1.24
CA GLU A 641 -21.42 -12.07 -1.02
C GLU A 641 -21.89 -12.71 -2.34
N LEU A 642 -22.43 -11.91 -3.26
CA LEU A 642 -22.81 -12.34 -4.61
C LEU A 642 -21.58 -12.61 -5.48
N ALA A 643 -20.57 -11.73 -5.47
CA ALA A 643 -19.35 -11.87 -6.27
C ALA A 643 -18.58 -13.17 -5.97
N THR A 644 -18.46 -13.58 -4.70
CA THR A 644 -17.81 -14.86 -4.36
C THR A 644 -18.60 -16.09 -4.79
N ASN A 645 -19.85 -15.92 -5.21
CA ASN A 645 -20.76 -16.97 -5.68
C ASN A 645 -21.01 -16.92 -7.19
N ASP A 646 -20.34 -16.03 -7.91
CA ASP A 646 -20.49 -15.84 -9.34
C ASP A 646 -20.27 -17.17 -10.11
N PRO A 647 -21.25 -17.64 -10.91
CA PRO A 647 -21.11 -18.86 -11.70
C PRO A 647 -20.03 -18.79 -12.79
N HIS A 648 -19.45 -17.64 -13.12
CA HIS A 648 -18.28 -17.58 -14.01
C HIS A 648 -17.00 -18.13 -13.36
N GLU A 649 -16.89 -18.11 -12.04
CA GLU A 649 -15.68 -18.54 -11.32
C GLU A 649 -15.56 -20.08 -11.16
N VAL A 650 -16.40 -20.84 -11.88
CA VAL A 650 -16.50 -22.31 -11.80
C VAL A 650 -15.39 -23.06 -12.53
N GLY A 651 -14.30 -22.41 -12.92
CA GLY A 651 -13.13 -23.05 -13.51
C GLY A 651 -12.53 -24.15 -12.61
N ALA A 652 -12.13 -25.29 -13.18
CA ALA A 652 -11.47 -26.38 -12.43
C ALA A 652 -10.11 -25.92 -11.82
N GLU A 653 -9.52 -26.69 -10.91
CA GLU A 653 -8.18 -26.36 -10.42
C GLU A 653 -7.17 -26.42 -11.58
N GLY A 654 -6.62 -25.25 -11.97
CA GLY A 654 -5.80 -25.07 -13.17
C GLY A 654 -6.53 -24.45 -14.39
N ASP A 655 -7.85 -24.21 -14.34
CA ASP A 655 -8.59 -23.40 -15.32
C ASP A 655 -8.22 -21.91 -15.14
N ASN A 656 -8.20 -21.16 -16.25
CA ASN A 656 -7.96 -19.73 -16.25
C ASN A 656 -8.98 -18.93 -15.42
N ARG A 657 -10.19 -19.48 -15.21
CA ARG A 657 -11.37 -18.89 -14.56
C ARG A 657 -11.60 -19.38 -13.13
N ALA A 658 -10.66 -20.11 -12.53
CA ALA A 658 -10.80 -20.54 -11.14
C ALA A 658 -10.72 -19.36 -10.16
N ILE A 659 -11.68 -19.28 -9.22
CA ILE A 659 -11.74 -18.30 -8.11
C ILE A 659 -10.38 -18.10 -7.40
N THR A 660 -9.65 -19.19 -7.15
CA THR A 660 -8.34 -19.19 -6.48
C THR A 660 -7.24 -18.50 -7.29
N ARG A 661 -7.41 -18.32 -8.61
CA ARG A 661 -6.46 -17.57 -9.44
C ARG A 661 -6.64 -16.06 -9.30
N ARG A 662 -7.87 -15.56 -9.22
CA ARG A 662 -8.17 -14.13 -8.96
C ARG A 662 -7.62 -13.69 -7.61
N MET A 663 -7.73 -14.57 -6.60
CA MET A 663 -7.16 -14.35 -5.27
C MET A 663 -5.64 -14.16 -5.25
N GLY A 664 -4.91 -14.71 -6.21
CA GLY A 664 -3.45 -14.80 -6.19
C GLY A 664 -2.92 -15.83 -5.19
N ARG A 665 -1.61 -16.05 -5.19
CA ARG A 665 -0.94 -16.87 -4.16
C ARG A 665 -0.68 -16.02 -2.93
N LEU A 666 -0.28 -16.66 -1.83
CA LEU A 666 0.14 -15.95 -0.63
C LEU A 666 1.36 -15.04 -0.90
N GLU A 667 2.27 -15.43 -1.80
CA GLU A 667 3.42 -14.61 -2.17
C GLU A 667 3.11 -13.41 -3.10
N ASP A 668 1.86 -13.29 -3.59
CA ASP A 668 1.38 -12.19 -4.44
C ASP A 668 0.56 -11.13 -3.66
N ARG A 669 0.24 -11.39 -2.38
CA ARG A 669 -0.70 -10.60 -1.58
C ARG A 669 0.03 -9.70 -0.59
N ASN A 670 0.29 -10.21 0.61
CA ASN A 670 1.09 -9.52 1.63
C ASN A 670 2.55 -9.92 1.45
N THR A 671 3.39 -9.03 0.94
CA THR A 671 4.80 -9.36 0.69
C THR A 671 5.75 -8.18 0.85
N GLN A 672 7.01 -8.50 1.18
CA GLN A 672 8.15 -7.59 1.13
C GLN A 672 9.00 -7.94 -0.09
N LEU A 673 8.97 -7.08 -1.11
CA LEU A 673 9.65 -7.22 -2.39
C LEU A 673 11.04 -6.57 -2.31
N LEU A 674 12.13 -7.35 -2.41
CA LEU A 674 13.49 -6.82 -2.31
C LEU A 674 14.09 -6.38 -3.65
N LEU A 675 14.85 -5.29 -3.60
CA LEU A 675 15.69 -4.77 -4.68
C LEU A 675 17.03 -4.23 -4.13
N PRO A 676 18.11 -4.20 -4.93
CA PRO A 676 19.28 -3.39 -4.61
C PRO A 676 18.93 -1.89 -4.74
N ALA A 677 19.47 -1.03 -3.88
CA ALA A 677 19.37 0.41 -4.09
C ALA A 677 20.29 0.82 -5.27
N PRO A 678 19.79 1.52 -6.30
CA PRO A 678 20.62 1.93 -7.44
C PRO A 678 21.59 3.07 -7.10
N PHE A 679 21.21 3.95 -6.18
CA PHE A 679 22.00 5.09 -5.71
C PHE A 679 21.74 5.34 -4.21
N PRO A 680 22.58 6.09 -3.49
CA PRO A 680 22.36 6.39 -2.07
C PRO A 680 21.04 7.14 -1.80
N LEU A 681 20.27 6.63 -0.82
CA LEU A 681 18.98 7.16 -0.38
C LEU A 681 19.13 7.73 1.04
N ASN A 682 19.31 9.04 1.13
CA ASN A 682 19.60 9.76 2.37
C ASN A 682 18.34 10.02 3.22
N ALA A 683 17.82 8.98 3.89
CA ALA A 683 16.71 9.09 4.84
C ALA A 683 17.17 8.72 6.28
N PRO A 684 16.71 9.42 7.35
CA PRO A 684 17.26 9.31 8.71
C PRO A 684 16.88 8.02 9.50
N ILE A 685 17.79 7.59 10.39
CA ILE A 685 17.79 6.26 11.05
C ILE A 685 16.83 6.18 12.26
N PRO A 686 15.93 5.19 12.35
CA PRO A 686 15.21 4.84 13.57
C PRO A 686 16.10 4.26 14.68
N VAL A 687 16.16 4.97 15.79
CA VAL A 687 17.04 4.70 16.93
C VAL A 687 16.44 3.63 17.87
N GLY A 688 17.14 3.27 18.95
CA GLY A 688 16.84 2.13 19.84
C GLY A 688 15.54 2.22 20.66
N SER A 689 15.48 1.50 21.78
CA SER A 689 14.20 1.34 22.51
C SER A 689 13.65 2.66 23.11
N PRO A 690 12.37 2.99 22.88
CA PRO A 690 11.66 4.08 23.55
C PRO A 690 11.10 3.66 24.91
N ILE A 691 11.26 2.40 25.31
CA ILE A 691 10.88 1.84 26.61
C ILE A 691 12.04 1.05 27.22
N ALA A 692 12.35 1.30 28.49
CA ALA A 692 13.24 0.48 29.31
C ALA A 692 12.56 0.18 30.65
N ALA A 693 12.88 -0.96 31.24
CA ALA A 693 12.37 -1.38 32.54
C ALA A 693 13.54 -1.75 33.46
N ALA A 694 13.43 -1.36 34.73
CA ALA A 694 14.33 -1.76 35.79
C ALA A 694 13.56 -2.03 37.07
N ARG A 695 14.17 -2.78 38.00
CA ARG A 695 13.59 -3.08 39.31
C ARG A 695 14.32 -2.31 40.40
N ASN A 696 13.56 -1.54 41.18
CA ASN A 696 14.06 -0.86 42.37
C ASN A 696 14.47 -1.88 43.47
N LEU A 697 15.27 -1.44 44.44
CA LEU A 697 15.74 -2.27 45.55
C LEU A 697 14.57 -2.82 46.41
N ASP A 698 13.49 -2.06 46.52
CA ASP A 698 12.22 -2.46 47.17
C ASP A 698 11.37 -3.44 46.34
N GLY A 699 11.81 -3.83 45.15
CA GLY A 699 11.17 -4.80 44.27
C GLY A 699 10.12 -4.22 43.31
N ARG A 700 9.78 -2.92 43.40
CA ARG A 700 8.86 -2.26 42.46
C ARG A 700 9.51 -2.09 41.09
N LEU A 701 8.74 -2.28 40.02
CA LEU A 701 9.21 -1.95 38.67
C LEU A 701 9.14 -0.45 38.42
N GLU A 702 10.14 0.07 37.71
CA GLU A 702 10.19 1.43 37.18
C GLU A 702 10.49 1.38 35.68
N LEU A 703 9.75 2.19 34.94
CA LEU A 703 9.74 2.27 33.49
C LEU A 703 10.27 3.63 33.06
N PHE A 704 11.06 3.65 32.00
CA PHE A 704 11.66 4.84 31.42
C PHE A 704 11.35 4.89 29.94
N GLY A 705 11.11 6.08 29.40
CA GLY A 705 10.84 6.18 27.98
C GLY A 705 10.97 7.57 27.39
N VAL A 706 10.99 7.59 26.06
CA VAL A 706 11.22 8.78 25.24
C VAL A 706 9.97 9.06 24.40
N ASP A 707 9.51 10.31 24.37
CA ASP A 707 8.36 10.73 23.55
C ASP A 707 8.76 11.16 22.13
N ALA A 708 7.76 11.41 21.26
CA ALA A 708 7.98 11.87 19.89
C ALA A 708 8.74 13.21 19.82
N ALA A 709 8.65 14.06 20.85
CA ALA A 709 9.41 15.32 20.95
C ALA A 709 10.82 15.14 21.57
N GLY A 710 11.20 13.92 21.95
CA GLY A 710 12.50 13.60 22.54
C GLY A 710 12.67 14.03 23.99
N ASN A 711 11.59 14.23 24.75
CA ASN A 711 11.68 14.36 26.20
C ASN A 711 11.87 12.97 26.84
N LEU A 712 12.58 12.92 27.98
CA LEU A 712 12.75 11.71 28.78
C LEU A 712 11.77 11.69 29.96
N TRP A 713 11.08 10.57 30.13
CA TRP A 713 10.05 10.34 31.15
C TRP A 713 10.32 9.08 31.97
N ASN A 714 9.78 9.00 33.19
CA ASN A 714 9.66 7.77 33.98
C ASN A 714 8.27 7.59 34.61
N THR A 715 7.98 6.36 35.04
CA THR A 715 6.95 6.04 36.04
C THR A 715 7.31 4.76 36.79
N HIS A 716 6.88 4.61 38.04
CA HIS A 716 7.08 3.40 38.83
C HIS A 716 5.77 2.84 39.36
N GLN A 717 5.78 1.56 39.71
CA GLN A 717 4.67 0.96 40.46
C GLN A 717 4.54 1.63 41.84
N ARG A 718 3.29 1.88 42.27
CA ARG A 718 2.98 2.45 43.60
C ARG A 718 3.28 1.46 44.72
N THR A 719 3.04 0.18 44.46
CA THR A 719 3.35 -0.98 45.31
C THR A 719 3.89 -2.09 44.42
N VAL A 720 4.60 -3.07 44.98
CA VAL A 720 5.16 -4.18 44.20
C VAL A 720 4.03 -4.96 43.51
N SER A 721 4.12 -5.15 42.19
CA SER A 721 3.06 -5.72 41.32
C SER A 721 1.75 -4.92 41.24
N GLY A 722 1.73 -3.67 41.72
CA GLY A 722 0.57 -2.79 41.69
C GLY A 722 0.46 -1.94 40.41
N ASP A 723 -0.34 -0.88 40.50
CA ASP A 723 -0.53 0.12 39.44
C ASP A 723 0.63 1.11 39.38
N LEU A 724 0.86 1.68 38.20
CA LEU A 724 1.83 2.74 37.97
C LEU A 724 1.35 4.08 38.56
N VAL A 725 2.30 4.96 38.90
CA VAL A 725 2.01 6.38 39.16
C VAL A 725 1.87 7.16 37.85
N ALA A 726 1.50 8.45 37.94
CA ALA A 726 1.49 9.33 36.78
C ALA A 726 2.91 9.49 36.20
N TRP A 727 3.02 9.44 34.87
CA TRP A 727 4.29 9.64 34.17
C TRP A 727 4.89 11.02 34.48
N THR A 728 6.14 11.02 34.90
CA THR A 728 6.88 12.22 35.31
C THR A 728 7.96 12.52 34.27
N LYS A 729 8.05 13.77 33.82
CA LYS A 729 9.08 14.19 32.87
C LYS A 729 10.36 14.50 33.62
N ILE A 730 11.42 13.72 33.37
CA ILE A 730 12.71 13.84 34.06
C ILE A 730 13.78 14.56 33.23
N GLY A 731 13.55 14.75 31.92
CA GLY A 731 14.44 15.54 31.06
C GLY A 731 13.72 16.25 29.90
N GLN A 732 14.16 17.47 29.61
CA GLN A 732 13.87 18.21 28.37
C GLN A 732 15.20 18.68 27.77
N GLY A 733 15.43 18.41 26.49
CA GLY A 733 16.68 18.73 25.80
C GLY A 733 17.16 17.61 24.89
N SER A 734 18.25 17.86 24.16
CA SER A 734 18.96 16.98 23.22
C SER A 734 18.17 16.37 22.04
N GLY A 735 16.85 16.19 22.16
CA GLY A 735 16.10 15.33 21.25
C GLY A 735 16.54 13.88 21.44
N TRP A 736 16.45 13.35 22.68
CA TRP A 736 16.72 11.94 22.95
C TRP A 736 15.90 11.03 22.04
N GLN A 737 16.42 9.82 21.81
CA GLN A 737 15.88 8.89 20.82
C GLN A 737 15.68 7.48 21.39
N SER A 738 16.52 7.07 22.35
CA SER A 738 16.40 5.78 23.05
C SER A 738 16.90 5.87 24.48
N VAL A 739 16.46 4.92 25.33
CA VAL A 739 16.89 4.79 26.73
C VAL A 739 17.16 3.32 27.08
N THR A 740 18.17 3.08 27.92
CA THR A 740 18.45 1.78 28.57
C THR A 740 18.82 2.00 30.04
N THR A 741 18.67 0.98 30.89
CA THR A 741 18.77 1.11 32.35
C THR A 741 19.36 -0.13 33.01
N ALA A 742 20.13 0.07 34.08
CA ALA A 742 20.67 -1.01 34.91
C ALA A 742 20.75 -0.60 36.40
N GLY A 743 20.80 -1.57 37.30
CA GLY A 743 20.88 -1.32 38.75
C GLY A 743 22.32 -1.34 39.26
N ASN A 744 22.75 -0.27 39.94
CA ASN A 744 23.96 -0.29 40.77
C ASN A 744 23.77 -1.27 41.94
N ARG A 745 24.87 -1.76 42.50
CA ARG A 745 24.89 -2.72 43.61
C ARG A 745 24.30 -2.14 44.91
N ASP A 746 24.41 -0.83 45.12
CA ASP A 746 23.77 -0.09 46.21
C ASP A 746 22.24 0.05 46.07
N GLY A 747 21.67 -0.36 44.92
CA GLY A 747 20.24 -0.33 44.64
C GLY A 747 19.74 0.94 43.93
N ARG A 748 20.62 1.85 43.50
CA ARG A 748 20.26 2.97 42.61
C ARG A 748 20.15 2.52 41.15
N ILE A 749 19.03 2.85 40.49
CA ILE A 749 18.92 2.70 39.04
C ILE A 749 19.76 3.78 38.34
N GLU A 750 20.64 3.35 37.44
CA GLU A 750 21.33 4.19 36.45
C GLU A 750 20.57 4.11 35.11
N LEU A 751 20.43 5.23 34.42
CA LEU A 751 19.86 5.31 33.08
C LEU A 751 20.87 5.92 32.11
N PHE A 752 20.82 5.44 30.87
CA PHE A 752 21.62 5.90 29.74
C PHE A 752 20.67 6.25 28.60
N ALA A 753 20.78 7.44 28.04
CA ALA A 753 19.94 7.93 26.94
C ALA A 753 20.81 8.46 25.80
N VAL A 754 20.46 8.06 24.57
CA VAL A 754 21.16 8.41 23.33
C VAL A 754 20.31 9.42 22.55
N ASP A 755 20.92 10.46 21.98
CA ASP A 755 20.23 11.47 21.16
C ASP A 755 20.46 11.29 19.64
N SER A 756 19.87 12.17 18.83
CA SER A 756 19.93 12.08 17.36
C SER A 756 21.32 12.32 16.75
N SER A 757 22.30 12.76 17.54
CA SER A 757 23.71 12.83 17.14
C SER A 757 24.50 11.56 17.52
N GLY A 758 23.86 10.61 18.20
CA GLY A 758 24.50 9.43 18.78
C GLY A 758 25.26 9.71 20.09
N ALA A 759 25.15 10.93 20.65
CA ALA A 759 25.79 11.26 21.91
C ALA A 759 25.08 10.57 23.09
N VAL A 760 25.86 10.06 24.03
CA VAL A 760 25.37 9.33 25.20
C VAL A 760 25.34 10.24 26.43
N THR A 761 24.22 10.21 27.15
CA THR A 761 24.08 10.88 28.45
C THR A 761 23.64 9.86 29.50
N ARG A 762 24.17 9.96 30.73
CA ARG A 762 23.78 9.08 31.85
C ARG A 762 23.38 9.85 33.09
N ARG A 763 22.53 9.22 33.91
CA ARG A 763 21.98 9.76 35.16
C ARG A 763 21.76 8.61 36.16
N SER A 764 21.81 8.92 37.44
CA SER A 764 21.59 7.96 38.53
C SER A 764 20.45 8.44 39.43
N GLN A 765 19.71 7.53 40.06
CA GLN A 765 18.83 7.92 41.17
C GLN A 765 19.64 8.65 42.25
N THR A 766 19.03 9.60 42.96
CA THR A 766 19.72 10.33 44.05
C THR A 766 19.92 9.47 45.31
N ALA A 767 19.11 8.43 45.48
CA ALA A 767 19.21 7.39 46.50
C ALA A 767 18.43 6.14 46.01
N PRO A 768 18.68 4.93 46.55
CA PRO A 768 17.90 3.75 46.18
C PRO A 768 16.39 3.96 46.36
N ASN A 769 15.59 3.52 45.39
CA ASN A 769 14.12 3.70 45.34
C ASN A 769 13.63 5.16 45.16
N SER A 770 14.54 6.11 44.89
CA SER A 770 14.21 7.52 44.71
C SER A 770 13.63 7.81 43.33
N SER A 771 12.56 8.59 43.28
CA SER A 771 11.96 9.10 42.04
C SER A 771 12.72 10.30 41.42
N THR A 772 13.83 10.72 42.02
CA THR A 772 14.64 11.86 41.55
C THR A 772 16.03 11.43 41.08
N TYR A 773 16.54 12.10 40.05
CA TYR A 773 17.77 11.74 39.34
C TYR A 773 18.81 12.88 39.35
N THR A 774 20.09 12.51 39.40
CA THR A 774 21.23 13.43 39.25
C THR A 774 21.16 14.18 37.91
N SER A 775 21.85 15.31 37.78
CA SER A 775 21.91 16.08 36.51
C SER A 775 22.55 15.27 35.38
N PRO A 776 22.12 15.44 34.10
CA PRO A 776 22.71 14.75 32.95
C PRO A 776 24.24 14.87 32.92
N GLN A 777 24.94 13.74 32.91
CA GLN A 777 26.38 13.68 32.65
C GLN A 777 26.60 13.14 31.23
N PRO A 778 27.40 13.79 30.38
CA PRO A 778 27.81 13.20 29.12
C PRO A 778 28.70 11.97 29.39
N LEU A 779 28.62 10.99 28.50
CA LEU A 779 29.62 9.95 28.32
C LEU A 779 30.22 10.15 26.92
N ASP A 780 31.55 10.14 26.83
CA ASP A 780 32.24 10.32 25.54
C ASP A 780 31.99 9.14 24.58
N GLY A 781 32.12 9.39 23.28
CA GLY A 781 31.77 8.44 22.21
C GLY A 781 30.53 8.87 21.42
N VAL A 782 30.29 8.18 20.30
CA VAL A 782 29.12 8.36 19.42
C VAL A 782 28.63 6.97 19.01
N VAL A 783 27.37 6.64 19.29
CA VAL A 783 26.79 5.30 19.14
C VAL A 783 25.41 5.34 18.49
N ALA A 784 25.00 4.26 17.83
CA ALA A 784 23.66 4.12 17.24
C ALA A 784 22.63 3.65 18.28
N THR A 785 22.94 2.60 19.04
CA THR A 785 22.13 2.13 20.18
C THR A 785 23.03 1.63 21.31
N ALA A 786 22.47 1.44 22.50
CA ALA A 786 23.18 0.86 23.64
C ALA A 786 22.25 0.02 24.55
N ALA A 787 22.83 -0.95 25.23
CA ALA A 787 22.21 -1.80 26.24
C ALA A 787 23.09 -1.86 27.50
N ALA A 788 22.48 -1.72 28.68
CA ALA A 788 23.19 -1.73 29.96
C ALA A 788 22.94 -3.03 30.75
N ALA A 789 23.97 -3.55 31.42
CA ALA A 789 23.88 -4.71 32.30
C ALA A 789 24.79 -4.56 33.53
N THR A 790 24.43 -5.20 34.65
CA THR A 790 25.23 -5.23 35.88
C THR A 790 26.01 -6.55 35.95
N ASP A 791 27.33 -6.49 36.16
CA ASP A 791 28.15 -7.70 36.32
C ASP A 791 28.03 -8.33 37.72
N GLN A 792 28.64 -9.50 37.92
CA GLN A 792 28.58 -10.24 39.19
C GLN A 792 29.26 -9.50 40.35
N SER A 793 30.19 -8.58 40.07
CA SER A 793 30.86 -7.73 41.06
C SER A 793 30.04 -6.49 41.42
N GLY A 794 29.01 -6.17 40.63
CA GLY A 794 28.15 -5.00 40.81
C GLY A 794 28.56 -3.78 40.00
N ASN A 795 29.50 -3.89 39.05
CA ASN A 795 29.79 -2.81 38.10
C ASN A 795 28.73 -2.77 37.01
N LEU A 796 28.37 -1.58 36.56
CA LEU A 796 27.62 -1.38 35.34
C LEU A 796 28.53 -1.47 34.12
N HIS A 797 28.07 -2.23 33.11
CA HIS A 797 28.65 -2.31 31.78
C HIS A 797 27.64 -1.73 30.78
N LEU A 798 28.14 -0.93 29.85
CA LEU A 798 27.39 -0.39 28.72
C LEU A 798 27.95 -0.99 27.43
N TYR A 799 27.09 -1.69 26.70
CA TYR A 799 27.37 -2.26 25.38
C TYR A 799 26.70 -1.37 24.34
N ALA A 800 27.37 -1.09 23.23
CA ALA A 800 26.87 -0.20 22.20
C ALA A 800 27.32 -0.62 20.81
N ASN A 801 26.53 -0.29 19.79
CA ASN A 801 26.94 -0.42 18.39
C ASN A 801 27.22 0.96 17.79
N LEU A 802 28.22 1.03 16.91
CA LEU A 802 28.46 2.20 16.06
C LEU A 802 27.43 2.25 14.92
N SER A 803 27.38 3.35 14.17
CA SER A 803 26.58 3.45 12.94
C SER A 803 27.00 2.46 11.84
N THR A 804 28.21 1.91 11.93
CA THR A 804 28.72 0.80 11.10
C THR A 804 28.36 -0.60 11.66
N GLY A 805 27.49 -0.67 12.66
CA GLY A 805 27.08 -1.89 13.36
C GLY A 805 28.11 -2.48 14.33
N LEU A 806 29.40 -2.16 14.19
CA LEU A 806 30.48 -2.70 15.03
C LEU A 806 30.21 -2.48 16.53
N ILE A 807 30.36 -3.54 17.33
CA ILE A 807 30.10 -3.50 18.78
C ILE A 807 31.32 -2.99 19.55
N GLN A 808 31.07 -2.16 20.56
CA GLN A 808 32.02 -1.75 21.58
C GLN A 808 31.37 -1.84 22.97
N HIS A 809 32.17 -1.91 24.03
CA HIS A 809 31.67 -1.87 25.40
C HIS A 809 32.61 -1.11 26.35
N ARG A 810 32.07 -0.74 27.51
CA ARG A 810 32.75 0.03 28.55
C ARG A 810 32.12 -0.26 29.92
N TRP A 811 32.85 -0.08 31.01
CA TRP A 811 32.39 -0.40 32.36
C TRP A 811 32.82 0.65 33.40
N GLN A 812 32.08 0.73 34.51
CA GLN A 812 32.45 1.52 35.70
C GLN A 812 33.83 1.10 36.24
N ASP A 813 34.62 2.06 36.73
CA ASP A 813 35.94 1.75 37.32
C ASP A 813 35.84 0.94 38.63
N ALA A 814 34.73 1.10 39.37
CA ALA A 814 34.37 0.36 40.56
C ALA A 814 32.84 0.35 40.78
N PRO A 815 32.27 -0.64 41.49
CA PRO A 815 30.84 -0.72 41.76
C PRO A 815 30.35 0.52 42.52
N ASP A 816 29.13 0.98 42.20
CA ASP A 816 28.48 2.17 42.78
C ASP A 816 29.21 3.50 42.46
N GLY A 817 30.37 3.42 41.80
CA GLY A 817 31.27 4.52 41.49
C GLY A 817 30.76 5.43 40.38
N GLY A 818 30.95 6.73 40.57
CA GLY A 818 30.55 7.75 39.61
C GLY A 818 31.46 7.88 38.37
N SER A 819 32.51 7.07 38.22
CA SER A 819 33.56 7.23 37.20
C SER A 819 33.60 6.08 36.17
N TRP A 820 33.95 6.46 34.94
CA TRP A 820 34.02 5.61 33.74
C TRP A 820 35.33 5.91 32.99
N GLY A 821 36.46 5.82 33.69
CA GLY A 821 37.80 6.12 33.18
C GLY A 821 38.34 5.09 32.18
N ASN A 822 37.84 3.86 32.19
CA ASN A 822 38.16 2.85 31.17
C ASN A 822 37.79 3.36 29.76
N PRO A 823 38.60 3.09 28.71
CA PRO A 823 38.26 3.44 27.34
C PRO A 823 37.10 2.59 26.81
N TRP A 824 36.53 2.99 25.67
CA TRP A 824 35.70 2.09 24.86
C TRP A 824 36.57 0.99 24.25
N THR A 825 36.19 -0.27 24.53
CA THR A 825 36.89 -1.46 24.05
C THR A 825 36.07 -2.11 22.92
N PRO A 826 36.69 -2.50 21.78
CA PRO A 826 35.99 -3.28 20.74
C PRO A 826 35.53 -4.65 21.25
N LEU A 827 34.41 -5.13 20.70
CA LEU A 827 33.93 -6.49 20.91
C LEU A 827 33.46 -7.03 19.56
N GLY A 828 34.14 -8.03 18.99
CA GLY A 828 33.85 -8.53 17.64
C GLY A 828 32.40 -8.94 17.41
N GLY A 829 31.87 -8.47 16.29
CA GLY A 829 30.47 -8.58 15.87
C GLY A 829 29.98 -7.27 15.24
N ALA A 830 28.94 -7.34 14.40
CA ALA A 830 28.28 -6.18 13.80
C ALA A 830 26.76 -6.37 13.85
N VAL A 831 26.05 -5.42 14.46
CA VAL A 831 24.61 -5.52 14.78
C VAL A 831 23.94 -4.13 14.71
N THR A 832 22.65 -4.08 14.39
CA THR A 832 21.83 -2.85 14.37
C THR A 832 21.17 -2.56 15.71
N ARG A 833 20.89 -3.63 16.48
CA ARG A 833 20.22 -3.65 17.78
C ARG A 833 20.89 -4.71 18.65
N MET A 834 20.84 -4.55 19.97
CA MET A 834 21.23 -5.59 20.91
C MET A 834 20.43 -5.53 22.21
N ALA A 835 20.26 -6.70 22.84
CA ALA A 835 19.90 -6.86 24.23
C ALA A 835 21.04 -7.58 24.95
N VAL A 836 21.33 -7.18 26.20
CA VAL A 836 22.38 -7.79 27.01
C VAL A 836 21.85 -8.04 28.42
N ARG A 837 22.03 -9.26 28.94
CA ARG A 837 21.62 -9.59 30.30
C ARG A 837 22.60 -10.57 30.95
N THR A 838 22.90 -10.32 32.22
CA THR A 838 23.73 -11.21 33.05
C THR A 838 22.92 -12.45 33.45
N GLY A 839 23.44 -13.63 33.13
CA GLY A 839 22.84 -14.92 33.49
C GLY A 839 22.97 -15.24 34.98
N SER A 840 22.31 -16.32 35.41
CA SER A 840 22.37 -16.79 36.81
C SER A 840 23.75 -17.29 37.25
N ASP A 841 24.67 -17.51 36.30
CA ASP A 841 26.07 -17.86 36.52
C ASP A 841 26.99 -16.63 36.70
N GLY A 842 26.49 -15.42 36.42
CA GLY A 842 27.27 -14.17 36.44
C GLY A 842 27.93 -13.81 35.10
N CYS A 843 27.74 -14.61 34.06
CA CYS A 843 28.22 -14.32 32.70
C CYS A 843 27.18 -13.48 31.94
N ALA A 844 27.61 -12.43 31.25
CA ALA A 844 26.73 -11.70 30.34
C ALA A 844 26.45 -12.53 29.06
N VAL A 845 25.19 -12.53 28.64
CA VAL A 845 24.75 -12.97 27.31
C VAL A 845 24.31 -11.73 26.55
N LEU A 846 24.89 -11.54 25.36
CA LEU A 846 24.46 -10.57 24.36
C LEU A 846 23.70 -11.34 23.28
N VAL A 847 22.49 -10.87 22.94
CA VAL A 847 21.78 -11.24 21.71
C VAL A 847 21.65 -9.97 20.88
N GLY A 848 22.17 -10.01 19.65
CA GLY A 848 22.14 -8.91 18.71
C GLY A 848 21.40 -9.28 17.43
N ILE A 849 20.94 -8.26 16.71
CA ILE A 849 20.34 -8.41 15.39
C ILE A 849 21.32 -7.88 14.35
N THR A 850 21.71 -8.69 13.37
CA THR A 850 22.60 -8.31 12.27
C THR A 850 21.91 -7.38 11.27
N GLU A 851 22.66 -6.78 10.34
CA GLU A 851 22.12 -5.87 9.29
C GLU A 851 20.95 -6.49 8.50
N ASP A 852 21.00 -7.80 8.28
CA ASP A 852 20.02 -8.58 7.55
C ASP A 852 18.88 -9.14 8.42
N GLY A 853 18.72 -8.65 9.65
CA GLY A 853 17.64 -8.99 10.56
C GLY A 853 17.78 -10.36 11.26
N GLN A 854 18.81 -11.14 10.94
CA GLN A 854 19.11 -12.40 11.62
C GLN A 854 19.58 -12.16 13.06
N LEU A 855 19.49 -13.18 13.90
CA LEU A 855 19.98 -13.11 15.27
C LEU A 855 21.37 -13.73 15.41
N VAL A 856 22.17 -13.12 16.28
CA VAL A 856 23.44 -13.67 16.77
C VAL A 856 23.46 -13.61 18.29
N GLN A 857 24.14 -14.57 18.92
CA GLN A 857 24.45 -14.54 20.35
C GLN A 857 25.95 -14.59 20.62
N ARG A 858 26.37 -13.98 21.73
CA ARG A 858 27.71 -14.10 22.31
C ARG A 858 27.57 -14.17 23.83
N LYS A 859 28.39 -14.99 24.51
CA LYS A 859 28.39 -15.14 25.97
C LYS A 859 29.80 -14.98 26.53
N MET A 860 29.95 -14.36 27.71
CA MET A 860 31.22 -14.33 28.44
C MET A 860 31.69 -15.74 28.80
N ASN A 861 32.99 -16.02 28.67
CA ASN A 861 33.58 -17.30 29.08
C ASN A 861 33.63 -17.46 30.61
N HIS A 862 33.67 -16.35 31.35
CA HIS A 862 33.59 -16.29 32.81
C HIS A 862 32.98 -14.95 33.27
N PRO A 863 32.50 -14.84 34.51
CA PRO A 863 31.98 -13.58 35.05
C PRO A 863 33.00 -12.44 34.99
N ASN A 864 32.49 -11.21 34.83
CA ASN A 864 33.26 -9.95 34.84
C ASN A 864 34.32 -9.80 33.73
N ALA A 865 34.18 -10.52 32.60
CA ALA A 865 35.03 -10.36 31.41
C ALA A 865 35.04 -8.92 30.86
N ARG A 866 36.18 -8.50 30.30
CA ARG A 866 36.53 -7.13 29.88
C ARG A 866 37.22 -7.03 28.52
N THR A 867 37.84 -8.08 28.00
CA THR A 867 38.42 -8.09 26.64
C THR A 867 37.67 -9.07 25.72
N GLU A 868 37.90 -8.96 24.41
CA GLU A 868 37.23 -9.81 23.42
C GLU A 868 37.55 -11.31 23.60
N GLU A 869 38.78 -11.63 23.98
CA GLU A 869 39.25 -13.02 24.19
C GLU A 869 38.57 -13.70 25.39
N GLU A 870 38.05 -12.92 26.34
CA GLU A 870 37.27 -13.41 27.49
C GLU A 870 35.80 -13.70 27.13
N TRP A 871 35.38 -13.49 25.88
CA TRP A 871 34.06 -13.88 25.37
C TRP A 871 34.14 -15.05 24.40
N GLY A 872 33.13 -15.93 24.45
CA GLY A 872 32.96 -17.02 23.48
C GLY A 872 32.69 -16.51 22.06
N PRO A 873 32.65 -17.40 21.05
CA PRO A 873 32.42 -17.01 19.67
C PRO A 873 31.05 -16.36 19.47
N VAL A 874 30.92 -15.54 18.42
CA VAL A 874 29.61 -15.13 17.88
C VAL A 874 28.97 -16.35 17.21
N LEU A 875 27.77 -16.72 17.64
CA LEU A 875 27.02 -17.87 17.13
C LEU A 875 25.69 -17.38 16.52
N PRO A 876 25.28 -17.90 15.34
CA PRO A 876 23.98 -17.57 14.76
C PRO A 876 22.83 -18.14 15.59
N LEU A 877 21.67 -17.50 15.48
CA LEU A 877 20.40 -17.92 16.05
C LEU A 877 19.31 -17.82 14.98
N ASP A 878 18.33 -18.72 15.07
CA ASP A 878 17.16 -18.78 14.21
C ASP A 878 16.19 -17.60 14.44
N GLY A 879 15.63 -17.09 13.33
CA GLY A 879 14.58 -16.06 13.29
C GLY A 879 15.02 -14.74 12.63
N LEU A 880 14.03 -13.89 12.30
CA LEU A 880 14.18 -12.61 11.62
C LEU A 880 13.38 -11.54 12.38
N PHE A 881 14.04 -10.53 12.96
CA PHE A 881 13.41 -9.61 13.92
C PHE A 881 13.83 -8.14 13.74
N GLU A 882 12.99 -7.20 14.18
CA GLU A 882 13.29 -5.75 14.23
C GLU A 882 13.66 -5.25 15.64
N ALA A 883 13.29 -5.98 16.70
CA ALA A 883 13.73 -5.72 18.07
C ALA A 883 13.87 -7.02 18.89
N VAL A 884 14.75 -7.00 19.89
CA VAL A 884 14.97 -8.09 20.85
C VAL A 884 15.09 -7.56 22.28
N GLU A 885 14.74 -8.39 23.26
CA GLU A 885 14.93 -8.11 24.68
C GLU A 885 15.27 -9.39 25.47
N LEU A 886 16.15 -9.27 26.47
CA LEU A 886 16.60 -10.37 27.34
C LEU A 886 16.25 -10.09 28.80
N ALA A 887 15.63 -11.05 29.50
CA ALA A 887 15.34 -10.96 30.93
C ALA A 887 15.56 -12.29 31.66
N LEU A 888 15.76 -12.25 32.98
CA LEU A 888 16.10 -13.43 33.79
C LEU A 888 14.89 -13.92 34.61
N ASN A 889 14.38 -15.12 34.31
CA ASN A 889 13.24 -15.75 35.03
C ASN A 889 13.55 -16.05 36.51
N MET A 890 12.53 -16.46 37.26
CA MET A 890 12.69 -16.84 38.67
C MET A 890 13.53 -18.11 38.85
N ASP A 891 13.52 -19.01 37.87
CA ASP A 891 14.24 -20.28 37.86
C ASP A 891 15.69 -20.20 37.38
N GLY A 892 16.18 -18.99 37.06
CA GLY A 892 17.54 -18.75 36.57
C GLY A 892 17.72 -18.90 35.06
N ARG A 893 16.69 -19.25 34.29
CA ARG A 893 16.75 -19.27 32.82
C ARG A 893 16.59 -17.88 32.23
N LEU A 894 17.36 -17.55 31.20
CA LEU A 894 17.08 -16.37 30.38
C LEU A 894 15.80 -16.60 29.55
N ALA A 895 15.04 -15.53 29.41
CA ALA A 895 13.96 -15.35 28.45
C ALA A 895 14.46 -14.41 27.35
N LEU A 896 14.23 -14.80 26.09
CA LEU A 896 14.48 -13.96 24.92
C LEU A 896 13.13 -13.67 24.25
N PHE A 897 12.88 -12.39 24.04
CA PHE A 897 11.74 -11.90 23.27
C PHE A 897 12.24 -11.31 21.95
N GLY A 898 11.50 -11.57 20.87
CA GLY A 898 11.79 -11.05 19.53
C GLY A 898 10.53 -10.46 18.93
N VAL A 899 10.63 -9.27 18.32
CA VAL A 899 9.53 -8.60 17.62
C VAL A 899 9.82 -8.68 16.13
N ASP A 900 8.98 -9.35 15.36
CA ASP A 900 9.24 -9.59 13.93
C ASP A 900 8.97 -8.33 13.08
N GLY A 901 9.19 -8.44 11.76
CA GLY A 901 8.95 -7.33 10.84
C GLY A 901 7.49 -6.86 10.84
N ASP A 902 6.53 -7.77 10.93
CA ASP A 902 5.13 -7.42 11.07
C ASP A 902 4.86 -6.74 12.42
N GLY A 903 5.64 -7.07 13.45
CA GLY A 903 5.46 -6.57 14.81
C GLY A 903 4.70 -7.55 15.70
N ARG A 904 4.66 -8.84 15.30
CA ARG A 904 4.21 -9.91 16.19
C ARG A 904 5.30 -10.16 17.22
N LEU A 905 4.90 -10.38 18.47
CA LEU A 905 5.80 -10.67 19.57
C LEU A 905 6.01 -12.18 19.71
N HIS A 906 7.26 -12.62 19.70
CA HIS A 906 7.66 -14.00 19.89
C HIS A 906 8.47 -14.14 21.18
N GLN A 907 8.36 -15.30 21.83
CA GLN A 907 9.08 -15.64 23.05
C GLN A 907 9.83 -16.95 22.91
N ARG A 908 10.95 -17.08 23.61
CA ARG A 908 11.56 -18.36 23.99
C ARG A 908 12.37 -18.24 25.27
N PHE A 909 12.80 -19.39 25.79
CA PHE A 909 13.58 -19.50 27.03
C PHE A 909 14.78 -20.40 26.80
N GLU A 910 15.80 -20.29 27.65
CA GLU A 910 16.81 -21.35 27.73
C GLU A 910 16.16 -22.70 28.07
N THR A 911 16.80 -23.79 27.64
CA THR A 911 16.40 -25.18 27.95
C THR A 911 16.59 -25.53 29.42
N THR A 912 17.71 -25.10 29.99
CA THR A 912 18.09 -25.14 31.41
C THR A 912 18.79 -23.83 31.76
N PRO A 913 18.91 -23.42 33.04
CA PRO A 913 19.64 -22.21 33.39
C PRO A 913 21.03 -22.17 32.75
N HIS A 914 21.45 -20.97 32.33
CA HIS A 914 22.80 -20.65 31.87
C HIS A 914 23.37 -21.52 30.73
N SER A 915 22.53 -22.26 29.99
CA SER A 915 22.95 -23.19 28.94
C SER A 915 23.33 -22.52 27.62
N GLY A 916 22.91 -21.27 27.38
CA GLY A 916 23.06 -20.61 26.07
C GLY A 916 22.34 -21.34 24.92
N SER A 917 21.46 -22.28 25.26
CA SER A 917 20.74 -23.18 24.35
C SER A 917 19.24 -22.96 24.52
N TRP A 918 18.54 -22.66 23.42
CA TRP A 918 17.18 -22.14 23.45
C TRP A 918 16.13 -23.20 23.11
N ALA A 919 14.95 -23.10 23.71
CA ALA A 919 13.75 -23.77 23.22
C ALA A 919 13.26 -23.12 21.90
N PRO A 920 12.46 -23.81 21.06
CA PRO A 920 11.88 -23.22 19.86
C PRO A 920 11.06 -21.96 20.14
N TRP A 921 11.04 -21.04 19.18
CA TRP A 921 10.18 -19.85 19.22
C TRP A 921 8.71 -20.20 19.36
N LYS A 922 7.98 -19.36 20.10
CA LYS A 922 6.52 -19.36 20.15
C LYS A 922 5.99 -17.95 19.99
N LEU A 923 5.00 -17.78 19.12
CA LEU A 923 4.19 -16.57 19.07
C LEU A 923 3.55 -16.33 20.45
N LEU A 924 3.62 -15.10 20.94
CA LEU A 924 2.96 -14.61 22.15
C LEU A 924 1.77 -13.74 21.68
N PRO A 925 0.52 -14.17 21.87
CA PRO A 925 -0.64 -13.39 21.42
C PRO A 925 -0.67 -11.98 22.00
N THR A 926 -0.76 -10.98 21.12
CA THR A 926 -0.78 -9.55 21.48
C THR A 926 -2.18 -8.97 21.30
N ARG A 927 -3.19 -9.49 22.02
CA ARG A 927 -4.58 -9.00 21.89
C ARG A 927 -4.96 -7.96 22.96
N PHE A 928 -5.79 -7.00 22.56
CA PHE A 928 -6.45 -6.02 23.43
C PHE A 928 -7.75 -5.58 22.76
N GLN A 929 -8.90 -5.69 23.45
CA GLN A 929 -10.22 -5.30 22.91
C GLN A 929 -10.53 -5.91 21.52
N GLY A 930 -10.19 -7.19 21.34
CA GLY A 930 -10.42 -7.93 20.09
C GLY A 930 -9.38 -7.73 18.99
N ARG A 931 -8.69 -6.57 18.93
CA ARG A 931 -7.63 -6.32 17.93
C ARG A 931 -6.29 -6.96 18.33
N THR A 932 -5.49 -7.29 17.31
CA THR A 932 -4.07 -7.62 17.46
C THR A 932 -3.24 -6.33 17.54
N LEU A 933 -2.27 -6.28 18.46
CA LEU A 933 -1.36 -5.15 18.65
C LEU A 933 -0.06 -5.39 17.88
N ARG A 934 0.33 -4.38 17.11
CA ARG A 934 1.51 -4.34 16.25
C ARG A 934 2.70 -3.81 17.04
N ILE A 935 3.34 -4.67 17.82
CA ILE A 935 4.44 -4.30 18.73
C ILE A 935 5.67 -3.86 17.93
N ARG A 936 6.41 -2.88 18.44
CA ARG A 936 7.71 -2.47 17.87
C ARG A 936 8.85 -2.54 18.88
N HIS A 937 8.56 -2.37 20.15
CA HIS A 937 9.55 -2.48 21.23
C HIS A 937 8.94 -3.15 22.45
N VAL A 938 9.76 -3.87 23.21
CA VAL A 938 9.37 -4.57 24.43
C VAL A 938 10.49 -4.46 25.47
N ALA A 939 10.12 -4.19 26.71
CA ALA A 939 11.00 -4.28 27.88
C ALA A 939 10.47 -5.36 28.83
N ALA A 940 11.35 -6.17 29.40
CA ALA A 940 10.99 -7.33 30.21
C ALA A 940 11.73 -7.31 31.56
N GLU A 941 11.01 -7.41 32.68
CA GLU A 941 11.64 -7.46 34.01
C GLU A 941 10.81 -8.29 35.00
N LYS A 942 11.50 -8.89 35.99
CA LYS A 942 10.95 -9.80 37.00
C LYS A 942 10.48 -9.06 38.24
N ASN A 943 9.17 -9.02 38.45
CA ASN A 943 8.54 -8.32 39.56
C ASN A 943 8.79 -9.02 40.92
N GLY A 944 9.09 -8.24 41.96
CA GLY A 944 9.59 -8.74 43.25
C GLY A 944 8.62 -9.61 44.07
N ALA A 945 7.31 -9.32 44.07
CA ALA A 945 6.37 -9.94 45.02
C ALA A 945 6.13 -11.44 44.78
N HIS A 946 6.27 -11.88 43.54
CA HIS A 946 5.98 -13.27 43.13
C HIS A 946 7.00 -13.86 42.15
N GLY A 947 8.03 -13.11 41.73
CA GLY A 947 9.01 -13.56 40.73
C GLY A 947 8.46 -13.73 39.30
N ARG A 948 7.24 -13.25 39.03
CA ARG A 948 6.64 -13.23 37.69
C ARG A 948 7.29 -12.15 36.83
N MET A 949 7.51 -12.46 35.56
CA MET A 949 7.95 -11.47 34.56
C MET A 949 6.77 -10.62 34.10
N GLU A 950 6.99 -9.31 33.96
CA GLU A 950 6.07 -8.37 33.30
C GLU A 950 6.72 -7.85 32.00
N LEU A 951 5.94 -7.84 30.93
CA LEU A 951 6.30 -7.27 29.63
C LEU A 951 5.63 -5.91 29.48
N HIS A 952 6.41 -4.93 29.05
CA HIS A 952 5.97 -3.58 28.76
C HIS A 952 6.28 -3.30 27.30
N ALA A 953 5.25 -3.27 26.45
CA ALA A 953 5.40 -3.26 25.00
C ALA A 953 4.78 -1.99 24.40
N VAL A 954 5.51 -1.38 23.46
CA VAL A 954 5.09 -0.19 22.71
C VAL A 954 4.65 -0.64 21.33
N ASP A 955 3.43 -0.28 20.94
CA ASP A 955 2.93 -0.53 19.58
C ASP A 955 3.47 0.48 18.56
N ASP A 956 3.18 0.24 17.29
CA ASP A 956 3.57 1.10 16.17
C ASP A 956 2.87 2.47 16.15
N SER A 957 1.86 2.69 16.99
CA SER A 957 1.27 4.00 17.28
C SER A 957 1.93 4.72 18.46
N GLY A 958 2.90 4.10 19.15
CA GLY A 958 3.54 4.65 20.34
C GLY A 958 2.79 4.39 21.65
N MET A 959 1.65 3.69 21.62
CA MET A 959 0.89 3.36 22.83
C MET A 959 1.58 2.25 23.63
N LEU A 960 1.66 2.42 24.96
CA LEU A 960 2.27 1.45 25.86
C LEU A 960 1.22 0.51 26.48
N TYR A 961 1.52 -0.80 26.45
CA TYR A 961 0.70 -1.87 27.04
C TYR A 961 1.55 -2.72 28.01
N ARG A 962 0.86 -3.43 28.90
CA ARG A 962 1.45 -4.40 29.84
C ARG A 962 0.85 -5.78 29.68
N CYS A 963 1.69 -6.81 29.73
CA CYS A 963 1.29 -8.19 29.99
C CYS A 963 2.14 -8.78 31.12
N LYS A 964 1.74 -9.92 31.70
CA LYS A 964 2.44 -10.57 32.81
C LYS A 964 2.27 -12.08 32.75
N GLN A 965 3.29 -12.83 33.16
CA GLN A 965 3.15 -14.28 33.26
C GLN A 965 1.97 -14.65 34.17
N SER A 966 1.22 -15.70 33.85
CA SER A 966 0.23 -16.26 34.79
C SER A 966 0.94 -16.79 36.04
N VAL A 967 1.97 -17.60 35.83
CA VAL A 967 2.79 -18.31 36.84
C VAL A 967 4.29 -18.02 36.58
N PRO A 968 5.14 -17.86 37.61
CA PRO A 968 6.57 -17.53 37.40
C PRO A 968 7.29 -18.50 36.47
N SER A 969 8.16 -17.97 35.61
CA SER A 969 8.99 -18.74 34.66
C SER A 969 8.22 -19.56 33.61
N SER A 970 6.91 -19.36 33.48
CA SER A 970 6.06 -20.05 32.50
C SER A 970 5.98 -19.32 31.16
N SER A 971 5.52 -20.04 30.13
CA SER A 971 5.24 -19.50 28.80
C SER A 971 3.82 -18.95 28.62
N ASP A 972 3.01 -18.96 29.69
CA ASP A 972 1.63 -18.45 29.69
C ASP A 972 1.57 -17.03 30.29
N TRP A 973 0.79 -16.18 29.64
CA TRP A 973 0.71 -14.74 29.85
C TRP A 973 -0.73 -14.23 30.07
N GLY A 974 -1.73 -15.11 30.13
CA GLY A 974 -3.12 -14.73 30.45
C GLY A 974 -3.92 -14.09 29.32
N GLY A 975 -3.40 -14.07 28.08
CA GLY A 975 -4.14 -13.74 26.87
C GLY A 975 -4.24 -12.25 26.51
N ASP A 976 -4.90 -11.45 27.35
CA ASP A 976 -5.17 -10.02 27.06
C ASP A 976 -4.11 -9.08 27.65
N TRP A 977 -3.74 -8.07 26.86
CA TRP A 977 -2.83 -6.99 27.25
C TRP A 977 -3.60 -5.81 27.86
N GLY A 978 -3.03 -5.16 28.87
CA GLY A 978 -3.61 -3.95 29.50
C GLY A 978 -2.97 -2.67 28.97
N LEU A 979 -3.77 -1.75 28.44
CA LEU A 979 -3.31 -0.40 28.03
C LEU A 979 -2.89 0.44 29.24
N LEU A 980 -1.75 1.13 29.16
CA LEU A 980 -1.18 1.97 30.24
C LEU A 980 -1.40 3.48 30.05
N ASN A 981 -2.20 3.89 29.05
CA ASN A 981 -2.60 5.28 28.78
C ASN A 981 -1.43 6.29 28.73
N PHE A 982 -0.32 5.87 28.11
CA PHE A 982 0.81 6.75 27.84
C PHE A 982 1.35 6.52 26.43
N HIS A 983 1.76 7.62 25.79
CA HIS A 983 2.17 7.66 24.40
C HIS A 983 3.66 7.98 24.33
N LEU A 984 4.46 6.93 24.15
CA LEU A 984 5.88 7.02 23.86
C LEU A 984 6.09 7.28 22.37
N ARG A 985 7.35 7.43 21.95
CA ARG A 985 7.65 7.62 20.53
C ARG A 985 7.18 6.41 19.69
N PRO A 986 6.35 6.61 18.65
CA PRO A 986 6.12 5.60 17.62
C PRO A 986 7.45 5.25 16.92
N ALA A 987 7.75 3.96 16.78
CA ALA A 987 9.06 3.47 16.31
C ALA A 987 9.49 3.95 14.90
N ARG A 988 8.55 4.51 14.13
CA ARG A 988 8.74 5.03 12.76
C ARG A 988 8.25 6.47 12.62
N THR A 989 8.44 7.33 13.64
CA THR A 989 8.21 8.78 13.47
C THR A 989 9.25 9.38 12.52
N LEU A 990 8.84 9.68 11.30
CA LEU A 990 9.42 10.75 10.49
C LEU A 990 8.35 11.72 10.03
N THR A 991 8.61 13.00 10.25
CA THR A 991 7.99 14.09 9.48
C THR A 991 8.38 13.91 8.02
N GLY A 992 7.43 14.06 7.11
CA GLY A 992 7.59 13.66 5.71
C GLY A 992 8.80 14.26 4.98
N LEU A 993 9.26 13.50 3.99
CA LEU A 993 9.85 14.04 2.76
C LEU A 993 8.73 14.74 1.97
#